data_AF-D8J1L7-F1
#
_entry.id   AF-D8J1L7-F1
#
_cell.length_a   1.000
_cell.length_b   1.000
_cell.length_c   1.000
_cell.angle_alpha   90.00
_cell.angle_beta   90.00
_cell.angle_gamma   90.00
#
_symmetry.space_group_name_H-M   'P 1'
#
loop_
_entity.id
_entity.type
_entity.pdbx_description
1 polymer ?
#
loop_
_entity_poly.entity_id
_entity_poly.type
_entity_poly.pdbx_seq_one_letter_code
_entity_poly.pdbx_strand_id
1 'polypeptide(L)'
;MATSTGTISTSAGPLDVATLVNQLISVESKSRLTPLKNKESSFNTLISAYGSLKNAFTSYQSALKTLTAASFSAQKTTLSNAGTGTNLTTDPFTADTNTDESTKVLAQKLQSAGFTAGQTFNAGDSVAIKVGTNQPTFITLQANATLAGVRDAINAAKAGVTASITTDGSGDHLVLESNTGGTANTIKITANNSLSSLAYDPSSNVSSTVTQIQAPRDASKAAAGKYNIAVNQLAQAVKVSSAGIAPGSTFDNGVLAIKTGNGSTAIIQPKTNSLAGVRDAINASDAGVNASIVNDGTNDHLVLTAKDAGSANTLRVTGTGNFAAFNFDPSGTITTTGVATNQTYSSGSLALQVGSKSFTINPTDLDGSGAIGLNDVMKAINDANTGVTASITNDGSKDHLVLTPSGTDAVKLTGAGDYSDLAGSSMGQLAKAQDAKLTVDGVTVTSTSNKVTNVISGVTLNLSKVTTSADNFSLSINNDTSGLSTAANTFVTAYNTLAKAVANLTKQTPSTTKGQASTGSPLASESSVLALMGQVRNTMLGALGDNGATNLSQIGISFQKDGTLALDATKLTNAANKDFDGITQLFTSATNGVVPKLQKLMDGILGESGVLASKTKGLQDSLKIVTDQQTAANARLQDLKDTYTNQFNRLNVTLATMQSRQSYLTQQLAKLSKSS
;
A
#
# COMPACT_ATOMS: atom_id res chain seq x y z
N MET A 1 59.21 60.56 15.66
CA MET A 1 60.47 60.39 14.92
C MET A 1 61.54 59.98 15.91
N ALA A 2 61.91 58.70 15.94
CA ALA A 2 63.05 58.23 16.72
C ALA A 2 64.32 58.57 15.94
N THR A 3 65.13 59.47 16.48
CA THR A 3 66.44 59.85 15.96
C THR A 3 67.38 58.64 16.05
N SER A 4 67.80 58.13 14.89
CA SER A 4 68.83 57.11 14.77
C SER A 4 70.17 57.66 15.27
N THR A 5 70.63 57.18 16.43
CA THR A 5 71.96 57.47 16.99
C THR A 5 72.99 56.37 16.67
N GLY A 6 72.82 55.67 15.54
CA GLY A 6 73.79 54.67 15.08
C GLY A 6 75.14 55.30 14.76
N THR A 7 76.15 55.02 15.59
CA THR A 7 77.55 55.29 15.30
C THR A 7 77.99 54.47 14.09
N ILE A 8 78.48 55.13 13.03
CA ILE A 8 79.14 54.44 11.91
C ILE A 8 80.50 53.95 12.43
N SER A 9 80.60 52.67 12.77
CA SER A 9 81.89 52.00 13.00
C SER A 9 82.63 51.91 11.66
N THR A 10 83.79 52.56 11.54
CA THR A 10 84.65 52.52 10.35
C THR A 10 85.46 51.23 10.22
N SER A 11 84.98 50.12 10.80
CA SER A 11 85.57 48.77 10.65
C SER A 11 84.63 47.79 9.93
N ALA A 12 83.77 48.29 9.05
CA ALA A 12 82.87 47.42 8.30
C ALA A 12 83.67 46.54 7.32
N GLY A 13 83.78 45.24 7.64
CA GLY A 13 84.04 44.20 6.65
C GLY A 13 82.96 44.19 5.56
N PRO A 14 83.08 43.34 4.52
CA PRO A 14 82.09 43.27 3.44
C PRO A 14 80.67 43.08 4.00
N LEU A 15 79.71 43.88 3.53
CA LEU A 15 78.31 43.77 3.93
C LEU A 15 77.80 42.37 3.61
N ASP A 16 77.13 41.72 4.56
CA ASP A 16 76.38 40.48 4.33
C ASP A 16 75.09 40.80 3.56
N VAL A 17 75.24 40.87 2.24
CA VAL A 17 74.18 41.20 1.29
C VAL A 17 73.03 40.19 1.39
N ALA A 18 73.33 38.90 1.58
CA ALA A 18 72.31 37.85 1.61
C ALA A 18 71.37 38.02 2.81
N THR A 19 71.93 38.25 4.01
CA THR A 19 71.12 38.45 5.22
C THR A 19 70.31 39.73 5.15
N LEU A 20 70.91 40.85 4.71
CA LEU A 20 70.22 42.14 4.63
C LEU A 20 69.08 42.14 3.60
N VAL A 21 69.31 41.59 2.42
CA VAL A 21 68.27 41.46 1.38
C VAL A 21 67.13 40.57 1.86
N ASN A 22 67.43 39.43 2.50
CA ASN A 22 66.40 38.54 3.03
C ASN A 22 65.54 39.21 4.12
N GLN A 23 66.15 40.02 5.00
CA GLN A 23 65.42 40.79 6.01
C GLN A 23 64.50 41.85 5.38
N LEU A 24 65.00 42.62 4.41
CA LEU A 24 64.21 43.63 3.70
C LEU A 24 63.03 43.01 2.94
N ILE A 25 63.26 41.92 2.20
CA ILE A 25 62.22 41.22 1.46
C ILE A 25 61.21 40.54 2.40
N SER A 26 61.63 40.06 3.57
CA SER A 26 60.71 39.50 4.56
C SER A 26 59.74 40.56 5.12
N VAL A 27 60.20 41.78 5.36
CA VAL A 27 59.34 42.89 5.80
C VAL A 27 58.38 43.32 4.68
N GLU A 28 58.89 43.50 3.46
CA GLU A 28 58.08 43.92 2.32
C GLU A 28 57.04 42.85 1.95
N SER A 29 57.43 41.58 1.93
CA SER A 29 56.52 40.45 1.66
C SER A 29 55.41 40.35 2.70
N LYS A 30 55.72 40.53 3.99
CA LYS A 30 54.70 40.56 5.05
C LYS A 30 53.68 41.68 4.84
N SER A 31 54.14 42.89 4.50
CA SER A 31 53.26 44.03 4.23
C SER A 31 52.33 43.80 3.03
N ARG A 32 52.85 43.21 1.94
CA ARG A 32 52.13 43.01 0.68
C ARG A 32 51.22 41.78 0.68
N LEU A 33 51.71 40.65 1.19
CA LEU A 33 51.04 39.35 1.06
C LEU A 33 50.10 39.05 2.21
N THR A 34 50.36 39.52 3.44
CA THR A 34 49.47 39.22 4.58
C THR A 34 48.02 39.66 4.35
N PRO A 35 47.74 40.89 3.85
CA PRO A 35 46.36 41.29 3.55
C PRO A 35 45.69 40.43 2.48
N LEU A 36 46.44 39.99 1.46
CA LEU A 36 45.91 39.15 0.39
C LEU A 36 45.62 37.72 0.87
N LYS A 37 46.54 37.12 1.64
CA LYS A 37 46.32 35.81 2.28
C LYS A 37 45.12 35.83 3.24
N ASN A 38 44.95 36.92 3.98
CA ASN A 38 43.78 37.07 4.86
C ASN A 38 42.47 37.12 4.06
N LYS A 39 42.45 37.83 2.91
CA LYS A 39 41.30 37.84 1.99
C LYS A 39 41.03 36.47 1.39
N GLU A 40 42.08 35.77 0.93
CA GLU A 40 41.98 34.41 0.38
C GLU A 40 41.36 33.44 1.39
N SER A 41 41.88 33.44 2.63
CA SER A 41 41.35 32.62 3.73
C SER A 41 39.89 32.96 4.05
N SER A 42 39.53 34.25 4.04
CA SER A 42 38.15 34.70 4.24
C SER A 42 37.22 34.20 3.13
N PHE A 43 37.62 34.33 1.85
CA PHE A 43 36.82 33.82 0.73
C PHE A 43 36.68 32.29 0.76
N ASN A 44 37.74 31.55 1.06
CA ASN A 44 37.67 30.08 1.21
C ASN A 44 36.71 29.66 2.34
N THR A 45 36.75 30.38 3.46
CA THR A 45 35.83 30.15 4.59
C THR A 45 34.38 30.43 4.19
N LEU A 46 34.13 31.53 3.48
CA LEU A 46 32.79 31.87 2.97
C LEU A 46 32.29 30.85 1.94
N ILE A 47 33.12 30.43 0.98
CA ILE A 47 32.76 29.42 -0.03
C ILE A 47 32.36 28.11 0.65
N SER A 48 33.14 27.66 1.63
CA SER A 48 32.84 26.45 2.41
C SER A 48 31.53 26.58 3.17
N ALA A 49 31.27 27.73 3.79
CA ALA A 49 30.04 27.99 4.52
C ALA A 49 28.81 28.06 3.62
N TYR A 50 28.92 28.67 2.43
CA TYR A 50 27.87 28.65 1.40
C TYR A 50 27.64 27.23 0.85
N GLY A 51 28.68 26.39 0.77
CA GLY A 51 28.56 24.96 0.45
C GLY A 51 27.73 24.21 1.50
N SER A 52 28.03 24.40 2.78
CA SER A 52 27.24 23.86 3.89
C SER A 52 25.79 24.36 3.88
N LEU A 53 25.58 25.64 3.57
CA LEU A 53 24.25 26.23 3.43
C LEU A 53 23.47 25.57 2.28
N LYS A 54 24.09 25.42 1.10
CA LYS A 54 23.48 24.74 -0.05
C LYS A 54 23.10 23.31 0.29
N ASN A 55 23.95 22.58 1.00
CA ASN A 55 23.65 21.23 1.46
C ASN A 55 22.44 21.20 2.41
N ALA A 56 22.35 22.15 3.36
CA ALA A 56 21.18 22.25 4.25
C ALA A 56 19.87 22.50 3.49
N PHE A 57 19.88 23.41 2.50
CA PHE A 57 18.72 23.65 1.64
C PHE A 57 18.39 22.44 0.75
N THR A 58 19.40 21.73 0.23
CA THR A 58 19.21 20.51 -0.58
C THR A 58 18.59 19.37 0.23
N SER A 59 19.03 19.19 1.47
CA SER A 59 18.43 18.23 2.40
C SER A 59 16.97 18.58 2.71
N TYR A 60 16.67 19.87 2.91
CA TYR A 60 15.30 20.32 3.12
C TYR A 60 14.41 20.11 1.89
N GLN A 61 14.89 20.45 0.69
CA GLN A 61 14.19 20.19 -0.58
C GLN A 61 13.90 18.69 -0.75
N SER A 62 14.88 17.83 -0.47
CA SER A 62 14.71 16.37 -0.56
C SER A 62 13.62 15.89 0.41
N ALA A 63 13.64 16.35 1.66
CA ALA A 63 12.62 16.02 2.64
C ALA A 63 11.22 16.55 2.27
N LEU A 64 11.13 17.70 1.60
CA LEU A 64 9.85 18.19 1.06
C LEU A 64 9.36 17.35 -0.12
N LYS A 65 10.25 16.80 -0.96
CA LYS A 65 9.88 15.95 -2.10
C LYS A 65 9.28 14.61 -1.68
N THR A 66 9.63 14.10 -0.50
CA THR A 66 9.03 12.86 0.04
C THR A 66 7.63 13.06 0.59
N LEU A 67 7.25 14.31 0.90
CA LEU A 67 5.92 14.67 1.37
C LEU A 67 4.97 14.87 0.19
N THR A 68 4.24 13.81 -0.15
CA THR A 68 3.32 13.78 -1.31
C THR A 68 1.86 13.86 -0.86
N ALA A 69 0.91 14.05 -1.79
CA ALA A 69 -0.51 13.98 -1.47
C ALA A 69 -0.88 12.68 -0.73
N ALA A 70 -0.30 11.55 -1.15
CA ALA A 70 -0.48 10.24 -0.51
C ALA A 70 0.00 10.21 0.96
N SER A 71 1.03 10.99 1.30
CA SER A 71 1.53 11.12 2.68
C SER A 71 0.50 11.76 3.62
N PHE A 72 -0.40 12.59 3.08
CA PHE A 72 -1.41 13.32 3.86
C PHE A 72 -2.83 12.75 3.69
N SER A 73 -3.10 11.96 2.64
CA SER A 73 -4.47 11.56 2.24
C SER A 73 -4.97 10.23 2.83
N ALA A 74 -4.17 9.53 3.64
CA ALA A 74 -4.57 8.27 4.26
C ALA A 74 -5.42 8.53 5.52
N GLN A 75 -6.70 8.91 5.33
CA GLN A 75 -7.70 8.78 6.39
C GLN A 75 -8.12 7.32 6.44
N LYS A 76 -7.42 6.53 7.26
CA LYS A 76 -7.83 5.15 7.50
C LYS A 76 -9.05 5.15 8.43
N THR A 77 -9.85 4.10 8.39
CA THR A 77 -10.90 3.90 9.39
C THR A 77 -10.38 2.90 10.40
N THR A 78 -10.27 3.30 11.67
CA THR A 78 -10.04 2.33 12.75
C THR A 78 -11.37 1.78 13.21
N LEU A 79 -11.38 0.47 13.41
CA LEU A 79 -12.49 -0.26 13.99
C LEU A 79 -12.02 -0.77 15.34
N SER A 80 -12.78 -0.49 16.38
CA SER A 80 -12.54 -1.10 17.69
C SER A 80 -13.81 -1.78 18.15
N ASN A 81 -13.68 -3.06 18.48
CA ASN A 81 -14.71 -3.81 19.15
C ASN A 81 -14.45 -3.75 20.65
N ALA A 82 -15.46 -3.37 21.41
CA ALA A 82 -15.43 -3.47 22.87
C ALA A 82 -16.63 -4.30 23.31
N GLY A 83 -16.36 -5.46 23.92
CA GLY A 83 -17.34 -6.30 24.56
C GLY A 83 -17.26 -6.18 26.08
N THR A 84 -18.40 -6.08 26.76
CA THR A 84 -18.47 -6.34 28.20
C THR A 84 -19.14 -7.70 28.40
N GLY A 85 -18.37 -8.72 28.79
CA GLY A 85 -18.88 -10.07 29.04
C GLY A 85 -17.80 -10.99 29.61
N THR A 86 -18.14 -11.84 30.58
CA THR A 86 -17.20 -12.75 31.25
C THR A 86 -17.03 -14.09 30.53
N ASN A 87 -17.87 -14.38 29.54
CA ASN A 87 -17.98 -15.70 28.89
C ASN A 87 -17.28 -15.82 27.52
N LEU A 88 -16.74 -14.73 26.98
CA LEU A 88 -16.06 -14.73 25.69
C LEU A 88 -14.56 -14.49 25.88
N THR A 89 -13.75 -15.52 25.63
CA THR A 89 -12.28 -15.42 25.60
C THR A 89 -11.75 -14.81 24.30
N THR A 90 -12.61 -14.63 23.28
CA THR A 90 -12.31 -14.03 21.97
C THR A 90 -13.52 -13.27 21.44
N ASP A 91 -13.30 -12.25 20.60
CA ASP A 91 -14.38 -11.47 19.98
C ASP A 91 -15.30 -12.33 19.10
N PRO A 92 -16.63 -12.10 19.13
CA PRO A 92 -17.64 -12.88 18.41
C PRO A 92 -17.80 -12.48 16.93
N PHE A 93 -17.24 -11.35 16.55
CA PHE A 93 -17.11 -10.92 15.16
C PHE A 93 -15.88 -10.03 15.03
N THR A 94 -15.30 -10.00 13.82
CA THR A 94 -14.39 -8.93 13.42
C THR A 94 -15.11 -8.01 12.45
N ALA A 95 -14.68 -6.76 12.41
CA ALA A 95 -15.13 -5.81 11.41
C ALA A 95 -13.93 -5.37 10.59
N ASP A 96 -14.10 -5.35 9.27
CA ASP A 96 -13.08 -4.87 8.36
C ASP A 96 -13.62 -3.67 7.59
N THR A 97 -12.79 -2.66 7.43
CA THR A 97 -13.04 -1.57 6.47
C THR A 97 -12.42 -1.93 5.15
N ASN A 98 -13.23 -1.89 4.10
CA ASN A 98 -12.76 -1.88 2.71
C ASN A 98 -11.86 -3.07 2.29
N THR A 99 -12.01 -4.25 2.91
CA THR A 99 -11.23 -5.46 2.54
C THR A 99 -11.88 -6.31 1.43
N ASP A 100 -13.15 -6.04 1.09
CA ASP A 100 -13.91 -6.70 0.04
C ASP A 100 -13.84 -5.91 -1.29
N GLU A 101 -13.76 -6.59 -2.44
CA GLU A 101 -13.71 -5.96 -3.79
C GLU A 101 -14.86 -4.96 -4.02
N SER A 102 -16.01 -5.16 -3.39
CA SER A 102 -17.15 -4.24 -3.43
C SER A 102 -16.92 -2.89 -2.72
N THR A 103 -15.83 -2.73 -1.96
CA THR A 103 -15.56 -1.58 -1.07
C THR A 103 -14.15 -1.00 -1.21
N LYS A 104 -13.27 -1.63 -2.00
CA LYS A 104 -11.91 -1.12 -2.30
C LYS A 104 -11.96 0.12 -3.19
N VAL A 105 -10.89 0.91 -3.10
CA VAL A 105 -10.52 1.81 -4.19
C VAL A 105 -10.23 0.94 -5.42
N LEU A 106 -11.07 1.00 -6.44
CA LEU A 106 -10.88 0.25 -7.68
C LEU A 106 -10.30 1.18 -8.74
N ALA A 107 -9.28 0.68 -9.43
CA ALA A 107 -8.79 1.27 -10.67
C ALA A 107 -9.75 0.97 -11.82
N GLN A 108 -9.88 1.93 -12.75
CA GLN A 108 -10.58 1.66 -13.99
C GLN A 108 -9.80 0.63 -14.81
N LYS A 109 -10.52 -0.37 -15.33
CA LYS A 109 -10.00 -1.30 -16.34
C LYS A 109 -10.79 -1.17 -17.63
N LEU A 110 -10.06 -1.03 -18.72
CA LEU A 110 -10.58 -0.95 -20.08
C LEU A 110 -10.06 -2.14 -20.88
N GLN A 111 -10.88 -2.68 -21.77
CA GLN A 111 -10.52 -3.74 -22.70
C GLN A 111 -10.90 -3.34 -24.13
N SER A 112 -9.97 -3.44 -25.08
CA SER A 112 -10.26 -3.19 -26.49
C SER A 112 -11.14 -4.27 -27.11
N ALA A 113 -11.69 -4.01 -28.31
CA ALA A 113 -12.16 -5.07 -29.19
C ALA A 113 -11.02 -6.07 -29.53
N GLY A 114 -11.41 -7.27 -29.96
CA GLY A 114 -10.47 -8.32 -30.35
C GLY A 114 -9.74 -7.99 -31.65
N PHE A 115 -8.42 -8.10 -31.62
CA PHE A 115 -7.56 -7.99 -32.79
C PHE A 115 -7.15 -9.39 -33.26
N THR A 116 -7.06 -9.59 -34.56
CA THR A 116 -6.56 -10.86 -35.12
C THR A 116 -5.11 -11.10 -34.68
N ALA A 117 -4.79 -12.32 -34.30
CA ALA A 117 -3.44 -12.70 -33.89
C ALA A 117 -2.40 -12.28 -34.95
N GLY A 118 -1.36 -11.56 -34.53
CA GLY A 118 -0.31 -11.07 -35.42
C GLY A 118 -0.66 -9.82 -36.24
N GLN A 119 -1.80 -9.15 -35.98
CA GLN A 119 -2.09 -7.84 -36.58
C GLN A 119 -0.94 -6.87 -36.32
N THR A 120 -0.57 -6.10 -37.35
CA THR A 120 0.50 -5.10 -37.30
C THR A 120 -0.06 -3.69 -37.36
N PHE A 121 0.52 -2.81 -36.54
CA PHE A 121 0.27 -1.37 -36.45
C PHE A 121 1.51 -0.63 -36.99
N ASN A 122 1.30 0.51 -37.65
CA ASN A 122 2.36 1.13 -38.44
C ASN A 122 3.22 2.10 -37.61
N ALA A 123 4.48 2.27 -38.04
CA ALA A 123 5.33 3.34 -37.54
C ALA A 123 4.66 4.72 -37.76
N GLY A 124 4.68 5.57 -36.74
CA GLY A 124 4.02 6.88 -36.76
C GLY A 124 2.59 6.88 -36.22
N ASP A 125 1.99 5.72 -35.94
CA ASP A 125 0.72 5.67 -35.23
C ASP A 125 0.92 6.05 -33.76
N SER A 126 -0.05 6.78 -33.22
CA SER A 126 0.06 7.41 -31.90
C SER A 126 -1.16 7.17 -31.02
N VAL A 127 -0.89 7.02 -29.73
CA VAL A 127 -1.89 6.99 -28.66
C VAL A 127 -1.49 8.02 -27.60
N ALA A 128 -2.45 8.84 -27.18
CA ALA A 128 -2.33 9.73 -26.04
C ALA A 128 -3.21 9.22 -24.90
N ILE A 129 -2.59 8.94 -23.75
CA ILE A 129 -3.28 8.44 -22.56
C ILE A 129 -3.29 9.54 -21.49
N LYS A 130 -4.47 9.83 -20.96
CA LYS A 130 -4.68 10.74 -19.84
C LYS A 130 -5.37 10.00 -18.71
N VAL A 131 -4.82 10.06 -17.50
CA VAL A 131 -5.43 9.51 -16.28
C VAL A 131 -5.83 10.65 -15.35
N GLY A 132 -7.13 10.75 -15.04
CA GLY A 132 -7.68 11.80 -14.18
C GLY A 132 -7.36 13.21 -14.66
N THR A 133 -6.79 14.04 -13.79
CA THR A 133 -6.39 15.43 -14.09
C THR A 133 -4.97 15.58 -14.64
N ASN A 134 -4.22 14.48 -14.78
CA ASN A 134 -2.83 14.52 -15.25
C ASN A 134 -2.73 15.02 -16.70
N GLN A 135 -1.55 15.52 -17.07
CA GLN A 135 -1.26 15.88 -18.46
C GLN A 135 -1.25 14.61 -19.34
N PRO A 136 -1.77 14.67 -20.59
CA PRO A 136 -1.73 13.52 -21.51
C PRO A 136 -0.29 13.10 -21.82
N THR A 137 -0.03 11.81 -21.74
CA THR A 137 1.24 11.20 -22.19
C THR A 137 1.07 10.72 -23.62
N PHE A 138 1.92 11.20 -24.53
CA PHE A 138 1.90 10.83 -25.94
C PHE A 138 2.87 9.68 -26.21
N ILE A 139 2.38 8.61 -26.82
CA ILE A 139 3.15 7.44 -27.25
C ILE A 139 3.04 7.36 -28.78
N THR A 140 4.17 7.32 -29.48
CA THR A 140 4.22 7.13 -30.94
C THR A 140 5.08 5.94 -31.27
N LEU A 141 4.56 5.04 -32.10
CA LEU A 141 5.28 3.84 -32.53
C LEU A 141 6.47 4.23 -33.42
N GLN A 142 7.67 3.79 -33.02
CA GLN A 142 8.92 4.09 -33.75
C GLN A 142 9.16 3.14 -34.94
N ALA A 143 8.48 1.98 -34.94
CA ALA A 143 8.55 0.97 -35.98
C ALA A 143 7.21 0.23 -36.04
N ASN A 144 6.98 -0.54 -37.11
CA ASN A 144 5.82 -1.42 -37.19
C ASN A 144 5.82 -2.40 -36.01
N ALA A 145 4.68 -2.53 -35.34
CA ALA A 145 4.57 -3.27 -34.08
C ALA A 145 3.32 -4.14 -34.07
N THR A 146 3.38 -5.28 -33.39
CA THR A 146 2.18 -6.05 -33.03
C THR A 146 1.50 -5.44 -31.80
N LEU A 147 0.34 -5.96 -31.39
CA LEU A 147 -0.33 -5.53 -30.15
C LEU A 147 0.59 -5.66 -28.92
N ALA A 148 1.49 -6.65 -28.90
CA ALA A 148 2.52 -6.78 -27.87
C ALA A 148 3.49 -5.59 -27.87
N GLY A 149 3.91 -5.11 -29.05
CA GLY A 149 4.73 -3.91 -29.16
C GLY A 149 3.98 -2.63 -28.72
N VAL A 150 2.67 -2.54 -28.99
CA VAL A 150 1.83 -1.44 -28.49
C VAL A 150 1.76 -1.47 -26.96
N ARG A 151 1.50 -2.63 -26.36
CA ARG A 151 1.53 -2.84 -24.89
C ARG A 151 2.86 -2.40 -24.30
N ASP A 152 3.97 -2.84 -24.88
CA ASP A 152 5.32 -2.56 -24.38
C ASP A 152 5.65 -1.06 -24.48
N ALA A 153 5.24 -0.40 -25.56
CA ALA A 153 5.40 1.05 -25.71
C ALA A 153 4.60 1.85 -24.66
N ILE A 154 3.37 1.43 -24.35
CA ILE A 154 2.55 2.06 -23.30
C ILE A 154 3.19 1.89 -21.92
N ASN A 155 3.63 0.68 -21.59
CA ASN A 155 4.27 0.38 -20.30
C ASN A 155 5.61 1.12 -20.14
N ALA A 156 6.41 1.22 -21.20
CA ALA A 156 7.67 1.96 -21.20
C ALA A 156 7.47 3.47 -20.98
N ALA A 157 6.37 4.03 -21.51
CA ALA A 157 6.05 5.45 -21.39
C ALA A 157 5.62 5.87 -19.96
N LYS A 158 5.31 4.91 -19.07
CA LYS A 158 4.82 5.17 -17.70
C LYS A 158 3.63 6.14 -17.65
N ALA A 159 2.70 6.01 -18.59
CA ALA A 159 1.58 6.91 -18.82
C ALA A 159 0.48 6.90 -17.72
N GLY A 160 0.78 6.42 -16.51
CA GLY A 160 -0.18 6.27 -15.42
C GLY A 160 -1.08 5.03 -15.52
N VAL A 161 -0.85 4.16 -16.50
CA VAL A 161 -1.57 2.88 -16.68
C VAL A 161 -0.58 1.71 -16.78
N THR A 162 -1.09 0.50 -16.57
CA THR A 162 -0.43 -0.77 -16.89
C THR A 162 -1.21 -1.44 -18.03
N ALA A 163 -0.50 -1.80 -19.09
CA ALA A 163 -1.04 -2.49 -20.25
C ALA A 163 -0.71 -3.99 -20.19
N SER A 164 -1.72 -4.83 -20.48
CA SER A 164 -1.59 -6.28 -20.63
C SER A 164 -2.37 -6.76 -21.85
N ILE A 165 -2.17 -8.02 -22.25
CA ILE A 165 -2.92 -8.65 -23.34
C ILE A 165 -3.64 -9.86 -22.79
N THR A 166 -4.92 -9.98 -23.12
CA THR A 166 -5.74 -11.18 -22.90
C THR A 166 -6.23 -11.69 -24.25
N THR A 167 -6.36 -13.00 -24.40
CA THR A 167 -6.81 -13.63 -25.65
C THR A 167 -8.09 -14.41 -25.38
N ASP A 168 -9.12 -14.19 -26.18
CA ASP A 168 -10.36 -14.96 -26.13
C ASP A 168 -10.79 -15.44 -27.54
N GLY A 169 -12.00 -15.99 -27.67
CA GLY A 169 -12.52 -16.51 -28.95
C GLY A 169 -12.71 -15.45 -30.04
N SER A 170 -12.62 -14.16 -29.70
CA SER A 170 -12.73 -13.01 -30.62
C SER A 170 -11.38 -12.39 -31.01
N GLY A 171 -10.27 -12.79 -30.39
CA GLY A 171 -8.91 -12.36 -30.73
C GLY A 171 -8.06 -11.92 -29.52
N ASP A 172 -7.00 -11.17 -29.79
CA ASP A 172 -6.14 -10.54 -28.79
C ASP A 172 -6.71 -9.17 -28.38
N HIS A 173 -6.85 -8.94 -27.08
CA HIS A 173 -7.36 -7.70 -26.49
C HIS A 173 -6.26 -6.98 -25.75
N LEU A 174 -6.20 -5.66 -25.91
CA LEU A 174 -5.40 -4.80 -25.05
C LEU A 174 -6.22 -4.44 -23.81
N VAL A 175 -5.72 -4.81 -22.64
CA VAL A 175 -6.30 -4.43 -21.35
C VAL A 175 -5.44 -3.32 -20.74
N LEU A 176 -6.09 -2.23 -20.33
CA LEU A 176 -5.46 -1.09 -19.68
C LEU A 176 -6.05 -0.92 -18.29
N GLU A 177 -5.19 -0.99 -17.27
CA GLU A 177 -5.53 -0.74 -15.86
C GLU A 177 -4.88 0.55 -15.39
N SER A 178 -5.65 1.44 -14.75
CA SER A 178 -5.07 2.64 -14.13
C SER A 178 -4.14 2.24 -12.97
N ASN A 179 -2.97 2.85 -12.87
CA ASN A 179 -2.05 2.63 -11.75
C ASN A 179 -2.53 3.31 -10.45
N THR A 180 -3.63 4.08 -10.52
CA THR A 180 -4.24 4.75 -9.37
C THR A 180 -5.76 4.54 -9.43
N GLY A 181 -6.34 3.99 -8.37
CA GLY A 181 -7.80 3.82 -8.31
C GLY A 181 -8.53 5.05 -7.78
N GLY A 182 -9.86 4.99 -7.80
CA GLY A 182 -10.73 6.10 -7.41
C GLY A 182 -11.43 6.74 -8.60
N THR A 183 -12.63 7.28 -8.38
CA THR A 183 -13.50 7.83 -9.45
C THR A 183 -12.88 9.01 -10.19
N ALA A 184 -11.95 9.72 -9.54
CA ALA A 184 -11.18 10.80 -10.15
C ALA A 184 -10.13 10.33 -11.18
N ASN A 185 -9.74 9.06 -11.17
CA ASN A 185 -8.63 8.52 -11.96
C ASN A 185 -9.12 7.72 -13.18
N THR A 186 -10.03 8.33 -13.96
CA THR A 186 -10.52 7.75 -15.22
C THR A 186 -9.47 7.86 -16.32
N ILE A 187 -9.41 6.85 -17.20
CA ILE A 187 -8.55 6.78 -18.38
C ILE A 187 -9.30 7.39 -19.57
N LYS A 188 -8.68 8.34 -20.24
CA LYS A 188 -9.06 8.82 -21.57
C LYS A 188 -7.96 8.48 -22.56
N ILE A 189 -8.34 7.91 -23.71
CA ILE A 189 -7.46 7.47 -24.78
C ILE A 189 -7.83 8.23 -26.04
N THR A 190 -6.88 8.95 -26.60
CA THR A 190 -6.98 9.51 -27.95
C THR A 190 -6.02 8.73 -28.84
N ALA A 191 -6.48 8.22 -29.98
CA ALA A 191 -5.67 7.42 -30.87
C ALA A 191 -5.92 7.81 -32.32
N ASN A 192 -4.94 7.62 -33.20
CA ASN A 192 -5.06 7.92 -34.63
C ASN A 192 -4.79 6.69 -35.50
N ASN A 193 -5.06 6.84 -36.81
CA ASN A 193 -4.70 5.87 -37.84
C ASN A 193 -5.17 4.43 -37.50
N SER A 194 -4.28 3.44 -37.57
CA SER A 194 -4.61 2.04 -37.32
C SER A 194 -4.88 1.74 -35.83
N LEU A 195 -4.54 2.65 -34.91
CA LEU A 195 -4.85 2.56 -33.48
C LEU A 195 -6.17 3.24 -33.11
N SER A 196 -6.90 3.84 -34.06
CA SER A 196 -8.13 4.60 -33.78
C SER A 196 -9.22 3.80 -33.04
N SER A 197 -9.26 2.48 -33.18
CA SER A 197 -10.17 1.59 -32.44
C SER A 197 -9.88 1.49 -30.93
N LEU A 198 -8.74 2.02 -30.47
CA LEU A 198 -8.40 2.14 -29.05
C LEU A 198 -8.92 3.43 -28.42
N ALA A 199 -9.53 4.33 -29.20
CA ALA A 199 -10.03 5.60 -28.68
C ALA A 199 -11.18 5.38 -27.67
N TYR A 200 -11.07 6.04 -26.51
CA TYR A 200 -12.05 5.95 -25.43
C TYR A 200 -12.09 7.29 -24.69
N ASP A 201 -13.29 7.84 -24.52
CA ASP A 201 -13.51 9.05 -23.74
C ASP A 201 -14.65 8.81 -22.73
N PRO A 202 -14.36 8.83 -21.42
CA PRO A 202 -15.37 8.57 -20.39
C PRO A 202 -16.45 9.66 -20.31
N SER A 203 -16.25 10.81 -20.96
CA SER A 203 -17.20 11.93 -21.00
C SER A 203 -18.03 12.02 -22.29
N SER A 204 -17.77 11.13 -23.24
CA SER A 204 -18.42 11.15 -24.57
C SER A 204 -19.60 10.18 -24.63
N ASN A 205 -20.71 10.61 -25.21
CA ASN A 205 -21.87 9.74 -25.53
C ASN A 205 -21.69 8.99 -26.87
N VAL A 206 -20.50 9.00 -27.46
CA VAL A 206 -20.20 8.28 -28.70
C VAL A 206 -19.84 6.83 -28.38
N SER A 207 -20.44 5.89 -29.10
CA SER A 207 -20.15 4.46 -28.96
C SER A 207 -18.66 4.18 -29.25
N SER A 208 -17.97 3.55 -28.30
CA SER A 208 -16.56 3.13 -28.42
C SER A 208 -16.48 1.61 -28.56
N THR A 209 -15.48 1.13 -29.30
CA THR A 209 -15.11 -0.30 -29.38
C THR A 209 -14.35 -0.79 -28.15
N VAL A 210 -13.94 0.12 -27.26
CA VAL A 210 -13.31 -0.19 -25.97
C VAL A 210 -14.39 -0.29 -24.89
N THR A 211 -14.40 -1.42 -24.17
CA THR A 211 -15.36 -1.69 -23.11
C THR A 211 -14.73 -1.47 -21.74
N GLN A 212 -15.49 -0.85 -20.84
CA GLN A 212 -15.12 -0.75 -19.43
C GLN A 212 -15.49 -2.04 -18.71
N ILE A 213 -14.50 -2.85 -18.38
CA ILE A 213 -14.68 -4.12 -17.66
C ILE A 213 -14.60 -3.96 -16.15
N GLN A 214 -14.06 -2.83 -15.66
CA GLN A 214 -14.10 -2.44 -14.26
C GLN A 214 -14.30 -0.92 -14.14
N ALA A 215 -15.36 -0.51 -13.46
CA ALA A 215 -15.58 0.88 -13.11
C ALA A 215 -14.60 1.33 -12.00
N PRO A 216 -14.01 2.53 -12.09
CA PRO A 216 -13.26 3.08 -10.98
C PRO A 216 -14.21 3.37 -9.82
N ARG A 217 -13.74 3.15 -8.60
CA ARG A 217 -14.51 3.34 -7.36
C ARG A 217 -13.60 3.98 -6.32
N ASP A 218 -14.12 4.96 -5.58
CA ASP A 218 -13.46 5.46 -4.38
C ASP A 218 -13.68 4.49 -3.21
N ALA A 219 -12.80 4.50 -2.20
CA ALA A 219 -13.09 3.80 -0.96
C ALA A 219 -14.39 4.36 -0.38
N SER A 220 -15.34 3.49 -0.03
CA SER A 220 -16.44 3.88 0.83
C SER A 220 -15.85 4.30 2.18
N LYS A 221 -15.82 5.60 2.46
CA LYS A 221 -15.55 6.10 3.81
C LYS A 221 -16.70 5.63 4.70
N ALA A 222 -16.45 4.65 5.57
CA ALA A 222 -17.42 4.31 6.61
C ALA A 222 -17.59 5.54 7.51
N ALA A 223 -18.84 5.99 7.67
CA ALA A 223 -19.12 7.15 8.50
C ALA A 223 -18.69 6.88 9.94
N ALA A 224 -17.96 7.82 10.55
CA ALA A 224 -17.57 7.69 11.94
C ALA A 224 -18.82 7.58 12.82
N GLY A 225 -18.84 6.60 13.71
CA GLY A 225 -20.05 6.23 14.45
C GLY A 225 -19.80 5.08 15.41
N LYS A 226 -20.73 4.88 16.34
CA LYS A 226 -20.74 3.74 17.23
C LYS A 226 -22.01 2.93 16.98
N TYR A 227 -21.85 1.62 16.88
CA TYR A 227 -22.93 0.68 16.58
C TYR A 227 -22.93 -0.42 17.63
N ASN A 228 -24.10 -0.74 18.18
CA ASN A 228 -24.27 -1.88 19.06
C ASN A 228 -24.62 -3.10 18.20
N ILE A 229 -23.83 -4.17 18.33
CA ILE A 229 -23.96 -5.35 17.49
C ILE A 229 -24.17 -6.58 18.36
N ALA A 230 -25.20 -7.37 18.07
CA ALA A 230 -25.40 -8.68 18.67
C ALA A 230 -25.53 -9.76 17.59
N VAL A 231 -24.85 -10.89 17.76
CA VAL A 231 -24.93 -12.04 16.84
C VAL A 231 -25.85 -13.09 17.45
N ASN A 232 -27.06 -13.23 16.92
CA ASN A 232 -28.05 -14.18 17.46
C ASN A 232 -27.88 -15.59 16.88
N GLN A 233 -27.38 -15.71 15.66
CA GLN A 233 -27.23 -16.97 14.94
C GLN A 233 -26.15 -16.86 13.86
N LEU A 234 -25.37 -17.91 13.67
CA LEU A 234 -24.44 -18.04 12.54
C LEU A 234 -25.10 -18.77 11.37
N ALA A 235 -24.71 -18.39 10.15
CA ALA A 235 -25.02 -19.13 8.95
C ALA A 235 -24.33 -20.50 9.00
N GLN A 236 -25.06 -21.55 8.65
CA GLN A 236 -24.53 -22.92 8.57
C GLN A 236 -24.80 -23.52 7.20
N ALA A 237 -23.85 -24.31 6.73
CA ALA A 237 -23.98 -25.13 5.52
C ALA A 237 -24.62 -26.48 5.86
N VAL A 238 -25.35 -27.07 4.91
CA VAL A 238 -25.86 -28.44 5.08
C VAL A 238 -24.70 -29.42 5.17
N LYS A 239 -24.77 -30.34 6.13
CA LYS A 239 -23.87 -31.49 6.22
C LYS A 239 -24.68 -32.77 6.37
N VAL A 240 -24.38 -33.76 5.53
CA VAL A 240 -25.05 -35.06 5.52
C VAL A 240 -24.03 -36.20 5.52
N SER A 241 -24.41 -37.35 6.06
CA SER A 241 -23.59 -38.57 6.11
C SER A 241 -24.35 -39.79 5.63
N SER A 242 -23.73 -40.64 4.82
CA SER A 242 -24.34 -41.89 4.40
C SER A 242 -24.49 -42.85 5.58
N ALA A 243 -25.34 -43.87 5.39
CA ALA A 243 -25.25 -45.09 6.20
C ALA A 243 -23.86 -45.73 6.03
N GLY A 244 -23.48 -46.62 6.95
CA GLY A 244 -22.21 -47.33 6.89
C GLY A 244 -22.11 -48.19 5.64
N ILE A 245 -21.03 -48.01 4.88
CA ILE A 245 -20.70 -48.78 3.68
C ILE A 245 -19.55 -49.71 4.02
N ALA A 246 -19.75 -51.02 3.80
CA ALA A 246 -18.71 -52.00 4.08
C ALA A 246 -17.47 -51.75 3.19
N PRO A 247 -16.24 -51.87 3.73
CA PRO A 247 -15.02 -51.74 2.95
C PRO A 247 -15.02 -52.66 1.72
N GLY A 248 -14.64 -52.13 0.56
CA GLY A 248 -14.61 -52.88 -0.70
C GLY A 248 -15.93 -52.93 -1.48
N SER A 249 -17.00 -52.29 -0.99
CA SER A 249 -18.25 -52.13 -1.75
C SER A 249 -18.02 -51.39 -3.07
N THR A 250 -18.61 -51.88 -4.16
CA THR A 250 -18.53 -51.28 -5.50
C THR A 250 -19.84 -50.60 -5.92
N PHE A 251 -19.73 -49.61 -6.81
CA PHE A 251 -20.81 -48.78 -7.35
C PHE A 251 -20.86 -48.94 -8.88
N ASP A 252 -21.28 -50.14 -9.31
CA ASP A 252 -21.22 -50.58 -10.71
C ASP A 252 -22.43 -50.15 -11.54
N ASN A 253 -23.55 -49.82 -10.89
CA ASN A 253 -24.79 -49.43 -11.57
C ASN A 253 -25.45 -48.19 -10.96
N GLY A 254 -26.21 -47.49 -11.81
CA GLY A 254 -26.99 -46.31 -11.45
C GLY A 254 -26.29 -44.99 -11.76
N VAL A 255 -26.97 -43.90 -11.40
CA VAL A 255 -26.54 -42.51 -11.62
C VAL A 255 -26.62 -41.78 -10.29
N LEU A 256 -25.61 -40.95 -10.00
CA LEU A 256 -25.61 -40.03 -8.87
C LEU A 256 -25.78 -38.61 -9.38
N ALA A 257 -26.71 -37.87 -8.80
CA ALA A 257 -27.01 -36.49 -9.12
C ALA A 257 -27.04 -35.67 -7.82
N ILE A 258 -26.42 -34.49 -7.84
CA ILE A 258 -26.35 -33.58 -6.69
C ILE A 258 -26.85 -32.21 -7.13
N LYS A 259 -27.73 -31.62 -6.33
CA LYS A 259 -28.19 -30.24 -6.51
C LYS A 259 -28.03 -29.47 -5.20
N THR A 260 -27.39 -28.31 -5.28
CA THR A 260 -27.26 -27.37 -4.16
C THR A 260 -28.08 -26.11 -4.42
N GLY A 261 -28.94 -25.75 -3.48
CA GLY A 261 -29.86 -24.62 -3.56
C GLY A 261 -30.63 -24.56 -4.88
N ASN A 262 -30.60 -23.38 -5.51
CA ASN A 262 -31.21 -23.15 -6.82
C ASN A 262 -30.25 -23.43 -8.00
N GLY A 263 -29.07 -23.98 -7.74
CA GLY A 263 -28.08 -24.31 -8.76
C GLY A 263 -28.54 -25.41 -9.72
N SER A 264 -27.76 -25.62 -10.78
CA SER A 264 -27.98 -26.73 -11.71
C SER A 264 -27.69 -28.07 -11.05
N THR A 265 -28.40 -29.12 -11.47
CA THR A 265 -28.11 -30.49 -11.02
C THR A 265 -26.84 -31.00 -11.70
N ALA A 266 -25.83 -31.33 -10.90
CA ALA A 266 -24.61 -31.98 -11.39
C ALA A 266 -24.82 -33.50 -11.45
N ILE A 267 -24.51 -34.10 -12.59
CA ILE A 267 -24.47 -35.56 -12.74
C ILE A 267 -23.04 -36.03 -12.47
N ILE A 268 -22.88 -36.93 -11.53
CA ILE A 268 -21.58 -37.43 -11.06
C ILE A 268 -21.25 -38.73 -11.78
N GLN A 269 -20.09 -38.77 -12.43
CA GLN A 269 -19.60 -39.96 -13.13
C GLN A 269 -18.23 -40.38 -12.56
N PRO A 270 -18.20 -41.35 -11.63
CA PRO A 270 -16.97 -41.87 -11.07
C PRO A 270 -16.08 -42.53 -12.13
N LYS A 271 -14.77 -42.25 -12.08
CA LYS A 271 -13.78 -42.94 -12.94
C LYS A 271 -13.52 -44.38 -12.49
N THR A 272 -13.68 -44.64 -11.21
CA THR A 272 -13.57 -45.95 -10.58
C THR A 272 -14.85 -46.23 -9.80
N ASN A 273 -15.23 -47.50 -9.72
CA ASN A 273 -16.43 -47.96 -9.03
C ASN A 273 -16.27 -48.05 -7.49
N SER A 274 -15.19 -47.53 -6.92
CA SER A 274 -14.97 -47.54 -5.46
C SER A 274 -15.58 -46.32 -4.79
N LEU A 275 -15.84 -46.38 -3.48
CA LEU A 275 -16.31 -45.22 -2.71
C LEU A 275 -15.35 -44.02 -2.80
N ALA A 276 -14.04 -44.27 -2.87
CA ALA A 276 -13.04 -43.25 -3.13
C ALA A 276 -13.22 -42.61 -4.51
N GLY A 277 -13.50 -43.42 -5.54
CA GLY A 277 -13.84 -42.93 -6.88
C GLY A 277 -15.08 -42.04 -6.90
N VAL A 278 -16.11 -42.40 -6.12
CA VAL A 278 -17.32 -41.58 -5.94
C VAL A 278 -16.97 -40.23 -5.29
N ARG A 279 -16.25 -40.25 -4.16
CA ARG A 279 -15.79 -39.03 -3.48
C ARG A 279 -14.99 -38.12 -4.44
N ASP A 280 -14.03 -38.69 -5.16
CA ASP A 280 -13.14 -37.92 -6.04
C ASP A 280 -13.90 -37.32 -7.21
N ALA A 281 -14.89 -38.03 -7.76
CA ALA A 281 -15.76 -37.48 -8.81
C ALA A 281 -16.69 -36.37 -8.31
N ILE A 282 -17.20 -36.48 -7.08
CA ILE A 282 -17.96 -35.38 -6.47
C ILE A 282 -17.06 -34.14 -6.29
N ASN A 283 -15.86 -34.32 -5.74
CA ASN A 283 -14.92 -33.21 -5.52
C ASN A 283 -14.39 -32.58 -6.81
N ALA A 284 -14.29 -33.36 -7.89
CA ALA A 284 -13.92 -32.87 -9.21
C ALA A 284 -15.10 -32.22 -9.98
N SER A 285 -16.33 -32.35 -9.47
CA SER A 285 -17.52 -31.74 -10.07
C SER A 285 -17.82 -30.36 -9.48
N ASP A 286 -18.54 -29.54 -10.24
CA ASP A 286 -19.08 -28.25 -9.78
C ASP A 286 -20.40 -28.40 -8.99
N ALA A 287 -20.61 -29.54 -8.32
CA ALA A 287 -21.84 -29.87 -7.60
C ALA A 287 -22.10 -29.06 -6.31
N GLY A 288 -21.30 -28.03 -6.01
CA GLY A 288 -21.50 -27.16 -4.84
C GLY A 288 -21.22 -27.81 -3.47
N VAL A 289 -20.62 -29.00 -3.43
CA VAL A 289 -20.30 -29.73 -2.17
C VAL A 289 -18.84 -30.16 -2.12
N ASN A 290 -18.35 -30.40 -0.90
CA ASN A 290 -17.12 -31.13 -0.61
C ASN A 290 -17.48 -32.52 -0.05
N ALA A 291 -16.88 -33.56 -0.60
CA ALA A 291 -17.04 -34.94 -0.19
C ALA A 291 -15.80 -35.43 0.58
N SER A 292 -16.02 -36.09 1.71
CA SER A 292 -15.00 -36.82 2.45
C SER A 292 -15.48 -38.21 2.83
N ILE A 293 -14.54 -39.12 3.13
CA ILE A 293 -14.85 -40.44 3.68
C ILE A 293 -14.39 -40.44 5.14
N VAL A 294 -15.29 -40.83 6.04
CA VAL A 294 -15.00 -41.01 7.47
C VAL A 294 -15.21 -42.48 7.80
N ASN A 295 -14.20 -43.11 8.39
CA ASN A 295 -14.29 -44.50 8.84
C ASN A 295 -14.70 -44.52 10.33
N ASP A 296 -15.72 -45.31 10.68
CA ASP A 296 -16.21 -45.44 12.07
C ASP A 296 -15.54 -46.58 12.86
N GLY A 297 -14.50 -47.20 12.28
CA GLY A 297 -13.83 -48.40 12.78
C GLY A 297 -14.32 -49.70 12.14
N THR A 298 -15.51 -49.71 11.53
CA THR A 298 -16.13 -50.89 10.89
C THR A 298 -16.51 -50.63 9.43
N ASN A 299 -17.12 -49.47 9.16
CA ASN A 299 -17.65 -49.06 7.88
C ASN A 299 -17.12 -47.68 7.48
N ASP A 300 -17.21 -47.40 6.18
CA ASP A 300 -16.93 -46.10 5.61
C ASP A 300 -18.22 -45.29 5.43
N HIS A 301 -18.17 -43.99 5.72
CA HIS A 301 -19.26 -43.05 5.53
C HIS A 301 -18.85 -41.97 4.54
N LEU A 302 -19.66 -41.77 3.50
CA LEU A 302 -19.53 -40.61 2.64
C LEU A 302 -20.18 -39.42 3.34
N VAL A 303 -19.38 -38.41 3.66
CA VAL A 303 -19.85 -37.15 4.25
C VAL A 303 -19.82 -36.08 3.18
N LEU A 304 -20.96 -35.42 2.97
CA LEU A 304 -21.09 -34.29 2.05
C LEU A 304 -21.35 -33.03 2.85
N THR A 305 -20.57 -31.98 2.57
CA THR A 305 -20.74 -30.64 3.14
C THR A 305 -20.96 -29.66 2.01
N ALA A 306 -22.06 -28.89 2.05
CA ALA A 306 -22.26 -27.80 1.09
C ALA A 306 -21.14 -26.75 1.24
N LYS A 307 -20.67 -26.21 0.10
CA LYS A 307 -19.62 -25.18 0.08
C LYS A 307 -20.11 -23.85 0.67
N ASP A 308 -21.39 -23.54 0.42
CA ASP A 308 -22.03 -22.31 0.88
C ASP A 308 -22.97 -22.56 2.06
N ALA A 309 -22.97 -21.62 3.01
CA ALA A 309 -23.91 -21.56 4.12
C ALA A 309 -25.21 -20.84 3.70
N GLY A 310 -26.23 -20.86 4.56
CA GLY A 310 -27.48 -20.13 4.33
C GLY A 310 -28.66 -21.04 4.01
N SER A 311 -29.86 -20.60 4.38
CA SER A 311 -31.11 -21.37 4.30
C SER A 311 -31.49 -21.76 2.86
N ALA A 312 -31.14 -20.92 1.88
CA ALA A 312 -31.39 -21.16 0.46
C ALA A 312 -30.44 -22.22 -0.15
N ASN A 313 -29.30 -22.50 0.49
CA ASN A 313 -28.29 -23.45 0.02
C ASN A 313 -28.59 -24.86 0.54
N THR A 314 -29.80 -25.33 0.25
CA THR A 314 -30.23 -26.70 0.56
C THR A 314 -29.42 -27.73 -0.25
N LEU A 315 -29.37 -28.98 0.20
CA LEU A 315 -28.70 -30.06 -0.52
C LEU A 315 -29.74 -31.11 -0.88
N ARG A 316 -29.77 -31.51 -2.15
CA ARG A 316 -30.50 -32.69 -2.61
C ARG A 316 -29.56 -33.64 -3.32
N VAL A 317 -29.59 -34.90 -2.92
CA VAL A 317 -28.80 -35.97 -3.52
C VAL A 317 -29.78 -37.03 -4.03
N THR A 318 -29.62 -37.41 -5.29
CA THR A 318 -30.47 -38.39 -5.95
C THR A 318 -29.58 -39.42 -6.63
N GLY A 319 -29.70 -40.65 -6.18
CA GLY A 319 -28.98 -41.82 -6.63
C GLY A 319 -29.95 -42.92 -7.09
N THR A 320 -29.56 -43.65 -8.12
CA THR A 320 -30.23 -44.89 -8.55
C THR A 320 -29.28 -46.08 -8.42
N GLY A 321 -29.80 -47.30 -8.48
CA GLY A 321 -28.97 -48.51 -8.34
C GLY A 321 -28.17 -48.51 -7.03
N ASN A 322 -26.87 -48.82 -7.10
CA ASN A 322 -25.96 -48.78 -5.95
C ASN A 322 -25.85 -47.38 -5.32
N PHE A 323 -26.06 -46.30 -6.09
CA PHE A 323 -25.98 -44.92 -5.59
C PHE A 323 -27.19 -44.49 -4.76
N ALA A 324 -28.29 -45.25 -4.75
CA ALA A 324 -29.47 -44.93 -3.94
C ALA A 324 -29.12 -44.80 -2.45
N ALA A 325 -28.08 -45.48 -1.98
CA ALA A 325 -27.54 -45.37 -0.62
C ALA A 325 -27.13 -43.93 -0.21
N PHE A 326 -26.97 -43.02 -1.17
CA PHE A 326 -26.63 -41.61 -0.95
C PHE A 326 -27.82 -40.65 -1.10
N ASN A 327 -29.03 -41.15 -1.31
CA ASN A 327 -30.20 -40.29 -1.44
C ASN A 327 -30.35 -39.36 -0.24
N PHE A 328 -30.76 -38.12 -0.49
CA PHE A 328 -31.07 -37.16 0.56
C PHE A 328 -32.00 -36.11 -0.01
N ASP A 329 -33.14 -35.88 0.65
CA ASP A 329 -34.06 -34.80 0.29
C ASP A 329 -34.09 -33.75 1.41
N PRO A 330 -34.01 -32.44 1.09
CA PRO A 330 -34.08 -31.39 2.09
C PRO A 330 -35.43 -31.32 2.83
N SER A 331 -36.49 -31.98 2.34
CA SER A 331 -37.74 -32.16 3.09
C SER A 331 -37.54 -32.96 4.38
N GLY A 332 -36.48 -33.77 4.44
CA GLY A 332 -36.24 -34.73 5.52
C GLY A 332 -37.13 -35.98 5.44
N THR A 333 -37.82 -36.22 4.33
CA THR A 333 -38.69 -37.41 4.16
C THR A 333 -38.15 -38.38 3.12
N ILE A 334 -38.45 -39.67 3.30
CA ILE A 334 -38.13 -40.75 2.36
C ILE A 334 -39.44 -41.24 1.79
N THR A 335 -39.63 -41.12 0.49
CA THR A 335 -40.83 -41.63 -0.18
C THR A 335 -40.44 -42.83 -1.03
N THR A 336 -41.07 -43.98 -0.76
CA THR A 336 -40.88 -45.21 -1.54
C THR A 336 -41.54 -45.12 -2.91
N THR A 337 -41.23 -46.07 -3.79
CA THR A 337 -41.94 -46.22 -5.06
C THR A 337 -43.41 -46.52 -4.80
N GLY A 338 -44.31 -45.98 -5.63
CA GLY A 338 -45.75 -46.19 -5.46
C GLY A 338 -46.15 -47.63 -5.80
N VAL A 339 -46.88 -48.26 -4.89
CA VAL A 339 -47.49 -49.58 -5.05
C VAL A 339 -48.98 -49.46 -5.36
N ALA A 340 -49.59 -50.54 -5.87
CA ALA A 340 -51.03 -50.56 -6.10
C ALA A 340 -51.80 -50.32 -4.79
N THR A 341 -52.97 -49.68 -4.88
CA THR A 341 -53.84 -49.53 -3.71
C THR A 341 -54.24 -50.91 -3.18
N ASN A 342 -54.15 -51.09 -1.87
CA ASN A 342 -54.35 -52.38 -1.19
C ASN A 342 -53.39 -53.50 -1.64
N GLN A 343 -52.16 -53.16 -2.07
CA GLN A 343 -51.12 -54.17 -2.32
C GLN A 343 -50.90 -55.04 -1.08
N THR A 344 -50.91 -56.36 -1.29
CA THR A 344 -50.60 -57.35 -0.26
C THR A 344 -49.17 -57.87 -0.41
N TYR A 345 -48.55 -58.24 0.71
CA TYR A 345 -47.20 -58.78 0.78
C TYR A 345 -47.25 -60.17 1.42
N SER A 346 -46.97 -61.20 0.63
CA SER A 346 -47.10 -62.61 1.05
C SER A 346 -45.76 -63.33 1.14
N SER A 347 -44.71 -62.78 0.54
CA SER A 347 -43.36 -63.35 0.55
C SER A 347 -42.27 -62.27 0.63
N GLY A 348 -41.12 -62.65 1.20
CA GLY A 348 -39.95 -61.77 1.30
C GLY A 348 -39.78 -61.14 2.68
N SER A 349 -39.12 -59.99 2.75
CA SER A 349 -38.86 -59.26 4.01
C SER A 349 -38.60 -57.78 3.75
N LEU A 350 -38.96 -56.92 4.70
CA LEU A 350 -38.63 -55.49 4.67
C LEU A 350 -37.75 -55.13 5.87
N ALA A 351 -36.51 -54.72 5.60
CA ALA A 351 -35.56 -54.34 6.64
C ALA A 351 -35.39 -52.82 6.68
N LEU A 352 -35.65 -52.24 7.85
CA LEU A 352 -35.42 -50.84 8.18
C LEU A 352 -34.18 -50.71 9.06
N GLN A 353 -33.22 -49.91 8.62
CA GLN A 353 -32.03 -49.54 9.37
C GLN A 353 -32.05 -48.04 9.65
N VAL A 354 -31.85 -47.64 10.91
CA VAL A 354 -31.72 -46.25 11.35
C VAL A 354 -30.43 -46.16 12.17
N GLY A 355 -29.37 -45.63 11.57
CA GLY A 355 -28.02 -45.69 12.13
C GLY A 355 -27.60 -47.15 12.41
N SER A 356 -27.33 -47.48 13.67
CA SER A 356 -26.99 -48.84 14.12
C SER A 356 -28.20 -49.73 14.44
N LYS A 357 -29.40 -49.15 14.56
CA LYS A 357 -30.63 -49.89 14.87
C LYS A 357 -31.15 -50.55 13.60
N SER A 358 -31.57 -51.81 13.70
CA SER A 358 -32.20 -52.55 12.60
C SER A 358 -33.50 -53.20 13.07
N PHE A 359 -34.51 -53.16 12.22
CA PHE A 359 -35.81 -53.79 12.42
C PHE A 359 -36.24 -54.46 11.12
N THR A 360 -36.67 -55.72 11.20
CA THR A 360 -37.12 -56.48 10.03
C THR A 360 -38.58 -56.87 10.18
N ILE A 361 -39.37 -56.55 9.16
CA ILE A 361 -40.74 -56.98 9.00
C ILE A 361 -40.71 -58.23 8.12
N ASN A 362 -41.25 -59.33 8.65
CA ASN A 362 -41.43 -60.58 7.93
C ASN A 362 -42.93 -60.78 7.63
N PRO A 363 -43.28 -61.59 6.62
CA PRO A 363 -44.65 -61.87 6.22
C PRO A 363 -45.34 -62.81 7.23
N THR A 364 -45.54 -62.34 8.46
CA THR A 364 -46.43 -62.95 9.43
C THR A 364 -47.51 -61.94 9.73
N ASP A 365 -48.71 -62.18 9.21
CA ASP A 365 -49.92 -61.41 9.48
C ASP A 365 -49.96 -60.93 10.95
N LEU A 366 -49.78 -59.61 11.14
CA LEU A 366 -49.65 -58.98 12.45
C LEU A 366 -51.02 -58.61 13.04
N ASP A 367 -52.11 -58.64 12.24
CA ASP A 367 -53.44 -58.19 12.61
C ASP A 367 -54.54 -59.29 12.49
N GLY A 368 -54.20 -60.45 11.93
CA GLY A 368 -55.10 -61.59 11.79
C GLY A 368 -56.03 -61.49 10.57
N SER A 369 -55.74 -60.60 9.63
CA SER A 369 -56.55 -60.33 8.43
C SER A 369 -56.34 -61.32 7.27
N GLY A 370 -55.35 -62.21 7.37
CA GLY A 370 -54.99 -63.20 6.35
C GLY A 370 -54.01 -62.70 5.27
N ALA A 371 -53.63 -61.41 5.25
CA ALA A 371 -52.61 -60.86 4.35
C ALA A 371 -52.02 -59.54 4.90
N ILE A 372 -50.71 -59.32 4.75
CA ILE A 372 -50.08 -58.06 5.19
C ILE A 372 -50.24 -56.99 4.12
N GLY A 373 -50.85 -55.86 4.46
CA GLY A 373 -50.97 -54.67 3.61
C GLY A 373 -49.97 -53.56 3.96
N LEU A 374 -49.97 -52.48 3.17
CA LEU A 374 -49.09 -51.31 3.42
C LEU A 374 -49.40 -50.62 4.77
N ASN A 375 -50.66 -50.66 5.22
CA ASN A 375 -51.08 -50.14 6.52
C ASN A 375 -50.42 -50.90 7.68
N ASP A 376 -50.28 -52.22 7.55
CA ASP A 376 -49.62 -53.07 8.55
C ASP A 376 -48.11 -52.82 8.57
N VAL A 377 -47.51 -52.61 7.39
CA VAL A 377 -46.11 -52.18 7.27
C VAL A 377 -45.89 -50.85 7.98
N MET A 378 -46.72 -49.84 7.70
CA MET A 378 -46.66 -48.54 8.35
C MET A 378 -46.80 -48.67 9.87
N LYS A 379 -47.79 -49.45 10.34
CA LYS A 379 -48.02 -49.70 11.77
C LYS A 379 -46.82 -50.39 12.41
N ALA A 380 -46.28 -51.44 11.79
CA ALA A 380 -45.12 -52.16 12.29
C ALA A 380 -43.88 -51.26 12.44
N ILE A 381 -43.64 -50.37 11.46
CA ILE A 381 -42.54 -49.39 11.54
C ILE A 381 -42.75 -48.41 12.71
N ASN A 382 -43.97 -47.88 12.86
CA ASN A 382 -44.29 -46.94 13.94
C ASN A 382 -44.22 -47.59 15.32
N ASP A 383 -44.73 -48.81 15.46
CA ASP A 383 -44.73 -49.58 16.72
C ASP A 383 -43.30 -50.01 17.11
N ALA A 384 -42.39 -50.20 16.14
CA ALA A 384 -40.99 -50.53 16.40
C ALA A 384 -40.18 -49.37 17.02
N ASN A 385 -40.68 -48.12 16.96
CA ASN A 385 -40.07 -46.92 17.55
C ASN A 385 -38.55 -46.78 17.28
N THR A 386 -38.15 -47.06 16.04
CA THR A 386 -36.74 -47.11 15.64
C THR A 386 -36.11 -45.72 15.42
N GLY A 387 -36.90 -44.64 15.53
CA GLY A 387 -36.48 -43.26 15.25
C GLY A 387 -36.98 -42.71 13.90
N VAL A 388 -37.96 -43.38 13.29
CA VAL A 388 -38.69 -42.91 12.12
C VAL A 388 -40.19 -43.01 12.38
N THR A 389 -40.96 -42.09 11.81
CA THR A 389 -42.42 -42.18 11.72
C THR A 389 -42.79 -42.50 10.28
N ALA A 390 -43.55 -43.58 10.09
CA ALA A 390 -44.12 -43.97 8.82
C ALA A 390 -45.53 -43.40 8.64
N SER A 391 -45.83 -42.94 7.42
CA SER A 391 -47.16 -42.59 6.96
C SER A 391 -47.37 -43.09 5.54
N ILE A 392 -48.62 -43.07 5.07
CA ILE A 392 -48.97 -43.43 3.69
C ILE A 392 -49.54 -42.20 3.00
N THR A 393 -49.08 -41.94 1.78
CA THR A 393 -49.63 -40.91 0.89
C THR A 393 -50.08 -41.55 -0.41
N ASN A 394 -51.24 -41.16 -0.94
CA ASN A 394 -51.73 -41.60 -2.24
C ASN A 394 -51.54 -40.48 -3.28
N ASP A 395 -50.95 -40.78 -4.43
CA ASP A 395 -50.69 -39.80 -5.50
C ASP A 395 -51.86 -39.65 -6.50
N GLY A 396 -52.99 -40.28 -6.22
CA GLY A 396 -54.17 -40.40 -7.09
C GLY A 396 -54.24 -41.72 -7.84
N SER A 397 -53.19 -42.54 -7.85
CA SER A 397 -53.17 -43.86 -8.52
C SER A 397 -52.45 -44.95 -7.72
N LYS A 398 -51.49 -44.58 -6.87
CA LYS A 398 -50.63 -45.50 -6.12
C LYS A 398 -50.45 -45.01 -4.69
N ASP A 399 -50.24 -45.96 -3.79
CA ASP A 399 -49.91 -45.70 -2.40
C ASP A 399 -48.39 -45.68 -2.22
N HIS A 400 -47.88 -44.70 -1.47
CA HIS A 400 -46.47 -44.54 -1.13
C HIS A 400 -46.29 -44.62 0.38
N LEU A 401 -45.34 -45.44 0.83
CA LEU A 401 -44.84 -45.37 2.19
C LEU A 401 -43.88 -44.19 2.30
N VAL A 402 -44.16 -43.28 3.23
CA VAL A 402 -43.35 -42.12 3.55
C VAL A 402 -42.75 -42.30 4.93
N LEU A 403 -41.42 -42.21 5.06
CA LEU A 403 -40.72 -42.23 6.33
C LEU A 403 -40.21 -40.82 6.66
N THR A 404 -40.46 -40.38 7.89
CA THR A 404 -39.93 -39.14 8.45
C THR A 404 -39.00 -39.48 9.62
N PRO A 405 -37.67 -39.39 9.47
CA PRO A 405 -36.73 -39.57 10.56
C PRO A 405 -36.92 -38.48 11.62
N SER A 406 -36.89 -38.87 12.90
CA SER A 406 -36.99 -37.94 14.03
C SER A 406 -35.62 -37.43 14.51
N GLY A 407 -34.53 -37.94 13.93
CA GLY A 407 -33.15 -37.64 14.32
C GLY A 407 -32.24 -37.37 13.11
N THR A 408 -30.94 -37.37 13.37
CA THR A 408 -29.90 -37.05 12.39
C THR A 408 -29.30 -38.29 11.70
N ASP A 409 -29.73 -39.48 12.08
CA ASP A 409 -29.17 -40.74 11.60
C ASP A 409 -29.59 -41.03 10.15
N ALA A 410 -28.71 -41.71 9.41
CA ALA A 410 -29.04 -42.22 8.10
C ALA A 410 -30.09 -43.33 8.20
N VAL A 411 -31.00 -43.37 7.23
CA VAL A 411 -32.09 -44.35 7.17
C VAL A 411 -31.98 -45.14 5.88
N LYS A 412 -32.12 -46.46 5.98
CA LYS A 412 -32.13 -47.37 4.84
C LYS A 412 -33.26 -48.37 4.99
N LEU A 413 -34.11 -48.44 3.98
CA LEU A 413 -35.21 -49.37 3.85
C LEU A 413 -34.91 -50.29 2.67
N THR A 414 -34.80 -51.59 2.94
CA THR A 414 -34.45 -52.61 1.95
C THR A 414 -35.57 -53.66 1.87
N GLY A 415 -36.22 -53.75 0.72
CA GLY A 415 -37.24 -54.75 0.45
C GLY A 415 -36.69 -55.94 -0.34
N ALA A 416 -37.15 -57.14 -0.01
CA ALA A 416 -36.91 -58.38 -0.75
C ALA A 416 -38.25 -59.09 -1.00
N GLY A 417 -38.36 -59.85 -2.10
CA GLY A 417 -39.62 -60.47 -2.51
C GLY A 417 -40.65 -59.41 -2.88
N ASP A 418 -41.88 -59.55 -2.37
CA ASP A 418 -43.00 -58.65 -2.69
C ASP A 418 -42.74 -57.21 -2.19
N TYR A 419 -41.80 -57.04 -1.25
CA TYR A 419 -41.43 -55.74 -0.69
C TYR A 419 -40.44 -54.95 -1.55
N SER A 420 -39.99 -55.47 -2.71
CA SER A 420 -38.91 -54.86 -3.51
C SER A 420 -39.15 -53.40 -3.88
N ASP A 421 -40.42 -53.01 -4.08
CA ASP A 421 -40.82 -51.66 -4.47
C ASP A 421 -40.79 -50.66 -3.29
N LEU A 422 -40.77 -51.17 -2.05
CA LEU A 422 -40.69 -50.37 -0.82
C LEU A 422 -39.25 -50.03 -0.41
N ALA A 423 -38.28 -50.08 -1.33
CA ALA A 423 -36.92 -49.66 -1.05
C ALA A 423 -36.81 -48.11 -0.98
N GLY A 424 -35.97 -47.62 -0.09
CA GLY A 424 -35.70 -46.19 0.04
C GLY A 424 -34.53 -45.93 0.99
N SER A 425 -33.83 -44.83 0.80
CA SER A 425 -32.74 -44.44 1.70
C SER A 425 -32.66 -42.94 1.82
N SER A 426 -32.16 -42.48 2.96
CA SER A 426 -31.71 -41.12 3.18
C SER A 426 -30.39 -41.11 3.93
N MET A 427 -29.47 -40.26 3.51
CA MET A 427 -28.35 -39.83 4.34
C MET A 427 -28.89 -39.16 5.61
N GLY A 428 -28.11 -39.23 6.69
CA GLY A 428 -28.40 -38.56 7.95
C GLY A 428 -27.99 -37.09 7.90
N GLN A 429 -28.81 -36.18 8.44
CA GLN A 429 -28.54 -34.74 8.45
C GLN A 429 -27.79 -34.32 9.72
N LEU A 430 -26.47 -34.13 9.60
CA LEU A 430 -25.62 -33.69 10.71
C LEU A 430 -25.69 -32.19 10.98
N ALA A 431 -25.97 -31.38 9.95
CA ALA A 431 -26.19 -29.94 10.08
C ALA A 431 -27.21 -29.44 9.04
N LYS A 432 -28.09 -28.52 9.45
CA LYS A 432 -29.10 -27.90 8.59
C LYS A 432 -28.61 -26.57 8.03
N ALA A 433 -28.98 -26.28 6.78
CA ALA A 433 -28.80 -24.96 6.19
C ALA A 433 -29.61 -23.91 6.96
N GLN A 434 -28.96 -22.84 7.38
CA GLN A 434 -29.60 -21.70 8.04
C GLN A 434 -28.80 -20.43 7.78
N ASP A 435 -29.49 -19.29 7.82
CA ASP A 435 -28.89 -17.96 7.66
C ASP A 435 -28.26 -17.47 8.96
N ALA A 436 -27.35 -16.51 8.86
CA ALA A 436 -26.90 -15.72 9.98
C ALA A 436 -27.98 -14.70 10.36
N LYS A 437 -28.14 -14.47 11.66
CA LYS A 437 -29.05 -13.47 12.22
C LYS A 437 -28.29 -12.62 13.23
N LEU A 438 -28.33 -11.31 13.05
CA LEU A 438 -27.67 -10.33 13.91
C LEU A 438 -28.57 -9.12 14.13
N THR A 439 -28.26 -8.31 15.13
CA THR A 439 -28.84 -6.98 15.29
C THR A 439 -27.76 -5.90 15.20
N VAL A 440 -28.10 -4.78 14.57
CA VAL A 440 -27.30 -3.55 14.56
C VAL A 440 -28.19 -2.44 15.09
N ASP A 441 -27.81 -1.85 16.23
CA ASP A 441 -28.60 -0.87 17.00
C ASP A 441 -30.05 -1.32 17.25
N GLY A 442 -30.24 -2.62 17.47
CA GLY A 442 -31.56 -3.24 17.70
C GLY A 442 -32.34 -3.62 16.44
N VAL A 443 -31.87 -3.22 15.25
CA VAL A 443 -32.48 -3.62 13.97
C VAL A 443 -32.00 -5.01 13.58
N THR A 444 -32.92 -5.94 13.35
CA THR A 444 -32.59 -7.30 12.92
C THR A 444 -32.17 -7.34 11.46
N VAL A 445 -31.06 -8.03 11.19
CA VAL A 445 -30.48 -8.25 9.87
C VAL A 445 -30.29 -9.75 9.68
N THR A 446 -30.59 -10.23 8.47
CA THR A 446 -30.36 -11.62 8.06
C THR A 446 -29.38 -11.66 6.91
N SER A 447 -28.51 -12.68 6.89
CA SER A 447 -27.50 -12.85 5.85
C SER A 447 -27.33 -14.33 5.54
N THR A 448 -27.21 -14.70 4.28
CA THR A 448 -26.92 -16.08 3.85
C THR A 448 -25.51 -16.52 4.22
N SER A 449 -24.62 -15.58 4.57
CA SER A 449 -23.23 -15.85 4.93
C SER A 449 -22.85 -15.24 6.28
N ASN A 450 -21.83 -15.82 6.92
CA ASN A 450 -21.16 -15.22 8.09
C ASN A 450 -20.27 -14.03 7.71
N LYS A 451 -20.10 -13.74 6.41
CA LYS A 451 -19.53 -12.49 5.90
C LYS A 451 -20.65 -11.54 5.53
N VAL A 452 -21.01 -10.64 6.44
CA VAL A 452 -22.15 -9.72 6.28
C VAL A 452 -21.66 -8.40 5.71
N THR A 453 -22.06 -8.12 4.48
CA THR A 453 -21.74 -6.89 3.76
C THR A 453 -22.91 -5.91 3.80
N ASN A 454 -22.64 -4.60 3.61
CA ASN A 454 -23.65 -3.55 3.43
C ASN A 454 -24.64 -3.33 4.59
N VAL A 455 -24.37 -3.93 5.75
CA VAL A 455 -25.18 -3.67 6.96
C VAL A 455 -24.84 -2.32 7.59
N ILE A 456 -23.56 -1.94 7.52
CA ILE A 456 -23.07 -0.61 7.82
C ILE A 456 -22.29 -0.17 6.57
N SER A 457 -22.56 1.05 6.09
CA SER A 457 -21.91 1.56 4.87
C SER A 457 -20.38 1.55 5.03
N GLY A 458 -19.68 0.90 4.09
CA GLY A 458 -18.21 0.78 4.09
C GLY A 458 -17.62 -0.22 5.09
N VAL A 459 -18.45 -1.05 5.74
CA VAL A 459 -18.00 -2.09 6.68
C VAL A 459 -18.48 -3.47 6.26
N THR A 460 -17.58 -4.45 6.38
CA THR A 460 -17.95 -5.88 6.36
C THR A 460 -17.79 -6.46 7.76
N LEU A 461 -18.80 -7.16 8.25
CA LEU A 461 -18.74 -7.92 9.50
C LEU A 461 -18.45 -9.39 9.21
N ASN A 462 -17.45 -9.97 9.87
CA ASN A 462 -17.16 -11.39 9.81
C ASN A 462 -17.58 -12.03 11.14
N LEU A 463 -18.67 -12.80 11.12
CA LEU A 463 -19.26 -13.42 12.30
C LEU A 463 -18.55 -14.73 12.62
N SER A 464 -18.20 -14.93 13.89
CA SER A 464 -17.47 -16.13 14.33
C SER A 464 -18.12 -16.84 15.52
N LYS A 465 -18.87 -16.12 16.36
CA LYS A 465 -19.61 -16.68 17.52
C LYS A 465 -20.95 -15.98 17.72
N VAL A 466 -21.88 -16.68 18.35
CA VAL A 466 -23.11 -16.09 18.86
C VAL A 466 -22.86 -15.34 20.17
N THR A 467 -23.57 -14.24 20.38
CA THR A 467 -23.53 -13.42 21.60
C THR A 467 -24.77 -13.70 22.46
N THR A 468 -24.63 -13.59 23.78
CA THR A 468 -25.78 -13.57 24.70
C THR A 468 -26.21 -12.13 25.01
N SER A 469 -27.40 -11.94 25.57
CA SER A 469 -27.88 -10.60 25.98
C SER A 469 -26.99 -9.91 27.02
N ALA A 470 -26.13 -10.66 27.72
CA ALA A 470 -25.15 -10.12 28.65
C ALA A 470 -23.89 -9.59 27.94
N ASP A 471 -23.62 -10.05 26.72
CA ASP A 471 -22.44 -9.70 25.94
C ASP A 471 -22.74 -8.47 25.07
N ASN A 472 -22.64 -7.27 25.64
CA ASN A 472 -22.83 -6.03 24.88
C ASN A 472 -21.57 -5.72 24.06
N PHE A 473 -21.65 -5.82 22.73
CA PHE A 473 -20.55 -5.46 21.82
C PHE A 473 -20.84 -4.16 21.08
N SER A 474 -19.90 -3.22 21.19
CA SER A 474 -19.93 -1.97 20.43
C SER A 474 -18.82 -1.97 19.39
N LEU A 475 -19.20 -1.73 18.14
CA LEU A 475 -18.28 -1.40 17.04
C LEU A 475 -18.14 0.12 16.96
N SER A 476 -16.95 0.64 17.25
CA SER A 476 -16.62 2.05 17.01
C SER A 476 -15.87 2.19 15.69
N ILE A 477 -16.34 3.10 14.85
CA ILE A 477 -15.76 3.50 13.57
C ILE A 477 -15.15 4.88 13.77
N ASN A 478 -13.82 4.99 13.66
CA ASN A 478 -13.09 6.22 13.90
C ASN A 478 -12.23 6.60 12.69
N ASN A 479 -12.02 7.91 12.51
CA ASN A 479 -11.05 8.42 11.55
C ASN A 479 -9.63 8.22 12.11
N ASP A 480 -8.75 7.64 11.31
CA ASP A 480 -7.33 7.48 11.58
C ASP A 480 -6.56 8.65 10.92
N THR A 481 -6.03 9.53 11.76
CA THR A 481 -5.23 10.69 11.35
C THR A 481 -3.74 10.45 11.56
N SER A 482 -3.30 9.21 11.81
CA SER A 482 -1.90 8.88 12.10
C SER A 482 -0.97 9.17 10.93
N GLY A 483 -1.41 8.91 9.69
CA GLY A 483 -0.67 9.25 8.48
C GLY A 483 -0.40 10.75 8.37
N LEU A 484 -1.46 11.56 8.51
CA LEU A 484 -1.37 13.02 8.56
C LEU A 484 -0.45 13.51 9.68
N SER A 485 -0.55 12.93 10.88
CA SER A 485 0.28 13.30 12.03
C SER A 485 1.77 13.01 11.79
N THR A 486 2.08 11.84 11.21
CA THR A 486 3.45 11.48 10.83
C THR A 486 3.99 12.44 9.76
N ALA A 487 3.23 12.71 8.71
CA ALA A 487 3.63 13.60 7.63
C ALA A 487 3.85 15.04 8.14
N ALA A 488 2.98 15.55 9.00
CA ALA A 488 3.13 16.86 9.64
C ALA A 488 4.39 16.92 10.53
N ASN A 489 4.69 15.86 11.28
CA ASN A 489 5.91 15.79 12.08
C ASN A 489 7.18 15.75 11.22
N THR A 490 7.16 15.00 10.12
CA THR A 490 8.25 14.99 9.14
C THR A 490 8.47 16.37 8.53
N PHE A 491 7.39 17.07 8.16
CA PHE A 491 7.43 18.45 7.68
C PHE A 491 8.10 19.40 8.68
N VAL A 492 7.67 19.37 9.94
CA VAL A 492 8.23 20.20 11.03
C VAL A 492 9.70 19.87 11.26
N THR A 493 10.07 18.59 11.28
CA THR A 493 11.44 18.12 11.46
C THR A 493 12.36 18.58 10.34
N ALA A 494 11.90 18.49 9.09
CA ALA A 494 12.64 18.94 7.92
C ALA A 494 12.98 20.43 8.01
N TYR A 495 11.99 21.28 8.32
CA TYR A 495 12.23 22.71 8.50
C TYR A 495 13.14 23.00 9.69
N ASN A 496 12.95 22.32 10.83
CA ASN A 496 13.77 22.52 12.02
C ASN A 496 15.24 22.16 11.80
N THR A 497 15.51 21.17 10.95
CA THR A 497 16.86 20.81 10.54
C THR A 497 17.51 21.94 9.76
N LEU A 498 16.80 22.51 8.77
CA LEU A 498 17.25 23.70 8.03
C LEU A 498 17.48 24.89 8.96
N ALA A 499 16.49 25.23 9.79
CA ALA A 499 16.54 26.37 10.70
C ALA A 499 17.75 26.29 11.64
N LYS A 500 18.03 25.12 12.21
CA LYS A 500 19.21 24.88 13.07
C LYS A 500 20.52 24.99 12.29
N ALA A 501 20.59 24.44 11.07
CA ALA A 501 21.77 24.55 10.24
C ALA A 501 22.09 26.01 9.89
N VAL A 502 21.07 26.78 9.49
CA VAL A 502 21.24 28.21 9.21
C VAL A 502 21.61 28.99 10.47
N ALA A 503 20.93 28.76 11.59
CA ALA A 503 21.25 29.42 12.86
C ALA A 503 22.71 29.18 13.28
N ASN A 504 23.23 27.96 13.10
CA ASN A 504 24.63 27.64 13.37
C ASN A 504 25.60 28.37 12.43
N LEU A 505 25.24 28.55 11.15
CA LEU A 505 26.08 29.26 10.18
C LEU A 505 26.06 30.78 10.34
N THR A 506 25.00 31.34 10.94
CA THR A 506 24.80 32.79 11.10
C THR A 506 24.96 33.28 12.55
N LYS A 507 25.31 32.41 13.50
CA LYS A 507 25.40 32.76 14.92
C LYS A 507 26.48 33.81 15.16
N GLN A 508 26.13 34.89 15.85
CA GLN A 508 27.06 35.81 16.49
C GLN A 508 27.26 35.43 17.95
N THR A 509 28.50 35.38 18.39
CA THR A 509 28.88 35.17 19.79
C THR A 509 29.44 36.50 20.32
N PRO A 510 28.69 37.21 21.19
CA PRO A 510 29.16 38.44 21.81
C PRO A 510 30.45 38.19 22.58
N SER A 511 31.40 39.13 22.49
CA SER A 511 32.60 39.08 23.32
C SER A 511 32.22 39.23 24.80
N THR A 512 32.78 38.36 25.65
CA THR A 512 32.67 38.48 27.12
C THR A 512 33.67 39.49 27.69
N THR A 513 34.60 40.01 26.88
CA THR A 513 35.62 40.98 27.28
C THR A 513 35.31 42.36 26.68
N LYS A 514 35.18 43.36 27.55
CA LYS A 514 34.94 44.75 27.17
C LYS A 514 36.08 45.28 26.28
N GLY A 515 35.75 45.81 25.10
CA GLY A 515 36.71 46.31 24.13
C GLY A 515 37.21 45.28 23.10
N GLN A 516 36.80 44.02 23.18
CA GLN A 516 37.07 43.01 22.15
C GLN A 516 35.87 42.82 21.20
N ALA A 517 36.16 42.54 19.93
CA ALA A 517 35.14 42.27 18.92
C ALA A 517 34.44 40.93 19.16
N SER A 518 33.14 40.88 18.87
CA SER A 518 32.36 39.64 18.82
C SER A 518 32.93 38.66 17.79
N THR A 519 32.82 37.36 18.06
CA THR A 519 33.17 36.33 17.08
C THR A 519 31.90 35.87 16.35
N GLY A 520 31.92 35.95 15.02
CA GLY A 520 30.82 35.51 14.17
C GLY A 520 31.12 34.18 13.51
N SER A 521 30.10 33.36 13.33
CA SER A 521 30.14 32.25 12.37
C SER A 521 30.37 32.81 10.96
N PRO A 522 30.87 32.01 9.99
CA PRO A 522 31.25 32.53 8.66
C PRO A 522 30.17 33.36 7.94
N LEU A 523 28.87 33.08 8.15
CA LEU A 523 27.77 33.79 7.51
C LEU A 523 27.04 34.77 8.47
N ALA A 524 27.65 35.11 9.60
CA ALA A 524 27.07 35.97 10.63
C ALA A 524 26.69 37.38 10.14
N SER A 525 27.36 37.89 9.11
CA SER A 525 27.12 39.21 8.53
C SER A 525 26.41 39.14 7.17
N GLU A 526 25.98 37.94 6.75
CA GLU A 526 25.34 37.73 5.46
C GLU A 526 23.83 37.96 5.54
N SER A 527 23.40 39.19 5.22
CA SER A 527 21.97 39.58 5.19
C SER A 527 21.14 38.76 4.19
N SER A 528 21.76 38.25 3.12
CA SER A 528 21.10 37.42 2.11
C SER A 528 20.60 36.08 2.68
N VAL A 529 21.33 35.49 3.63
CA VAL A 529 20.93 34.22 4.28
C VAL A 529 19.71 34.44 5.17
N LEU A 530 19.67 35.55 5.90
CA LEU A 530 18.52 35.94 6.72
C LEU A 530 17.29 36.25 5.86
N ALA A 531 17.49 36.92 4.72
CA ALA A 531 16.42 37.20 3.76
C ALA A 531 15.80 35.90 3.19
N LEU A 532 16.63 34.90 2.86
CA LEU A 532 16.16 33.59 2.39
C LEU A 532 15.30 32.88 3.43
N MET A 533 15.77 32.85 4.69
CA MET A 533 14.95 32.28 5.78
C MET A 533 13.65 33.06 5.99
N GLY A 534 13.66 34.38 5.80
CA GLY A 534 12.45 35.20 5.77
C GLY A 534 11.48 34.79 4.66
N GLN A 535 11.96 34.52 3.45
CA GLN A 535 11.13 34.05 2.33
C GLN A 535 10.52 32.66 2.61
N VAL A 536 11.31 31.74 3.18
CA VAL A 536 10.81 30.40 3.58
C VAL A 536 9.71 30.54 4.63
N ARG A 537 9.93 31.36 5.67
CA ARG A 537 8.94 31.61 6.71
C ARG A 537 7.68 32.28 6.17
N ASN A 538 7.81 33.32 5.33
CA ASN A 538 6.66 34.01 4.75
C ASN A 538 5.80 33.09 3.88
N THR A 539 6.42 32.13 3.19
CA THR A 539 5.70 31.10 2.41
C THR A 539 4.82 30.21 3.29
N MET A 540 5.23 29.98 4.56
CA MET A 540 4.48 29.18 5.54
C MET A 540 3.45 30.00 6.35
N LEU A 541 3.66 31.31 6.47
CA LEU A 541 2.78 32.22 7.23
C LEU A 541 1.59 32.74 6.42
N GLY A 542 1.65 32.65 5.10
CA GLY A 542 0.57 33.11 4.22
C GLY A 542 -0.73 32.31 4.40
N ALA A 543 -1.81 32.83 3.80
CA ALA A 543 -3.02 32.05 3.59
C ALA A 543 -2.72 30.83 2.70
N LEU A 544 -3.13 29.65 3.15
CA LEU A 544 -2.87 28.36 2.52
C LEU A 544 -4.19 27.62 2.28
N GLY A 545 -4.17 26.65 1.36
CA GLY A 545 -5.37 25.89 0.94
C GLY A 545 -6.25 26.62 -0.09
N ASP A 546 -7.14 25.88 -0.75
CA ASP A 546 -7.92 26.38 -1.90
C ASP A 546 -8.94 27.47 -1.52
N ASN A 547 -9.43 27.47 -0.28
CA ASN A 547 -10.32 28.50 0.25
C ASN A 547 -9.57 29.67 0.94
N GLY A 548 -8.24 29.64 1.01
CA GLY A 548 -7.41 30.73 1.56
C GLY A 548 -7.70 31.14 3.01
N ALA A 549 -8.46 30.35 3.77
CA ALA A 549 -8.95 30.73 5.10
C ALA A 549 -8.19 30.06 6.26
N THR A 550 -7.25 29.16 5.96
CA THR A 550 -6.53 28.38 6.96
C THR A 550 -5.02 28.65 6.95
N ASN A 551 -4.43 28.75 8.14
CA ASN A 551 -2.99 28.86 8.32
C ASN A 551 -2.47 27.70 9.19
N LEU A 552 -1.16 27.44 9.13
CA LEU A 552 -0.53 26.35 9.87
C LEU A 552 -0.79 26.42 11.38
N SER A 553 -0.90 27.63 11.95
CA SER A 553 -1.09 27.81 13.39
C SER A 553 -2.46 27.34 13.89
N GLN A 554 -3.50 27.47 13.06
CA GLN A 554 -4.86 27.01 13.39
C GLN A 554 -4.96 25.47 13.47
N ILE A 555 -4.09 24.76 12.75
CA ILE A 555 -4.01 23.29 12.79
C ILE A 555 -2.93 22.80 13.76
N GLY A 556 -2.34 23.67 14.57
CA GLY A 556 -1.37 23.31 15.60
C GLY A 556 0.10 23.34 15.19
N ILE A 557 0.46 23.92 14.04
CA ILE A 557 1.86 24.12 13.63
C ILE A 557 2.25 25.59 13.73
N SER A 558 3.15 25.94 14.65
CA SER A 558 3.50 27.34 14.93
C SER A 558 5.01 27.57 15.04
N PHE A 559 5.45 28.78 14.70
CA PHE A 559 6.83 29.22 14.92
C PHE A 559 7.10 29.52 16.39
N GLN A 560 8.27 29.10 16.84
CA GLN A 560 8.83 29.39 18.15
C GLN A 560 9.76 30.60 18.10
N LYS A 561 10.11 31.14 19.28
CA LYS A 561 10.96 32.33 19.42
C LYS A 561 12.35 32.17 18.80
N ASP A 562 12.87 30.94 18.75
CA ASP A 562 14.15 30.60 18.12
C ASP A 562 14.05 30.42 16.59
N GLY A 563 12.85 30.55 16.04
CA GLY A 563 12.57 30.41 14.61
C GLY A 563 12.35 28.97 14.14
N THR A 564 12.31 27.98 15.04
CA THR A 564 11.88 26.60 14.76
C THR A 564 10.35 26.50 14.70
N LEU A 565 9.81 25.40 14.18
CA LEU A 565 8.40 25.03 14.22
C LEU A 565 8.12 24.04 15.35
N ALA A 566 6.95 24.14 15.97
CA ALA A 566 6.40 23.16 16.90
C ALA A 566 5.06 22.62 16.40
N LEU A 567 4.78 21.35 16.70
CA LEU A 567 3.53 20.65 16.39
C LEU A 567 2.76 20.32 17.66
N ASP A 568 1.53 20.81 17.76
CA ASP A 568 0.51 20.39 18.72
C ASP A 568 -0.32 19.26 18.07
N ALA A 569 0.07 18.01 18.35
CA ALA A 569 -0.55 16.82 17.76
C ALA A 569 -2.04 16.68 18.10
N THR A 570 -2.46 17.15 19.29
CA THR A 570 -3.86 17.12 19.73
C THR A 570 -4.70 18.11 18.92
N LYS A 571 -4.20 19.33 18.70
CA LYS A 571 -4.89 20.30 17.83
C LYS A 571 -4.97 19.82 16.38
N LEU A 572 -3.89 19.24 15.85
CA LEU A 572 -3.88 18.69 14.50
C LEU A 572 -4.94 17.59 14.36
N THR A 573 -4.98 16.64 15.30
CA THR A 573 -5.96 15.55 15.30
C THR A 573 -7.39 16.07 15.40
N ASN A 574 -7.64 17.04 16.28
CA ASN A 574 -8.97 17.64 16.43
C ASN A 574 -9.41 18.41 15.18
N ALA A 575 -8.50 19.13 14.53
CA ALA A 575 -8.78 19.82 13.29
C ALA A 575 -9.06 18.81 12.16
N ALA A 576 -8.27 17.75 12.06
CA ALA A 576 -8.39 16.71 11.04
C ALA A 576 -9.68 15.89 11.18
N ASN A 577 -10.16 15.69 12.40
CA ASN A 577 -11.46 15.05 12.63
C ASN A 577 -12.64 15.93 12.22
N LYS A 578 -12.46 17.25 12.13
CA LYS A 578 -13.51 18.20 11.69
C LYS A 578 -13.50 18.41 10.18
N ASP A 579 -12.32 18.56 9.58
CA ASP A 579 -12.16 18.85 8.16
C ASP A 579 -10.84 18.23 7.64
N PHE A 580 -10.85 16.93 7.42
CA PHE A 580 -9.67 16.19 6.96
C PHE A 580 -9.23 16.63 5.56
N ASP A 581 -10.20 16.82 4.65
CA ASP A 581 -9.91 17.16 3.27
C ASP A 581 -9.35 18.58 3.17
N GLY A 582 -9.90 19.55 3.93
CA GLY A 582 -9.36 20.90 4.01
C GLY A 582 -7.93 20.95 4.58
N ILE A 583 -7.60 20.14 5.59
CA ILE A 583 -6.23 20.05 6.10
C ILE A 583 -5.30 19.38 5.09
N THR A 584 -5.75 18.32 4.41
CA THR A 584 -4.96 17.68 3.36
C THR A 584 -4.64 18.68 2.24
N GLN A 585 -5.62 19.48 1.82
CA GLN A 585 -5.43 20.54 0.83
C GLN A 585 -4.50 21.66 1.31
N LEU A 586 -4.51 21.99 2.61
CA LEU A 586 -3.57 22.96 3.20
C LEU A 586 -2.11 22.57 2.93
N PHE A 587 -1.79 21.27 2.98
CA PHE A 587 -0.44 20.78 2.71
C PHE A 587 -0.18 20.55 1.22
N THR A 588 -1.16 20.01 0.50
CA THR A 588 -0.92 19.31 -0.78
C THR A 588 -1.56 19.96 -2.00
N SER A 589 -2.42 20.96 -1.85
CA SER A 589 -3.01 21.68 -2.98
C SER A 589 -1.93 22.14 -3.95
N ALA A 590 -2.07 21.82 -5.24
CA ALA A 590 -1.07 22.13 -6.25
C ALA A 590 -0.78 23.64 -6.35
N THR A 591 -1.80 24.47 -6.12
CA THR A 591 -1.71 25.93 -6.24
C THR A 591 -1.39 26.58 -4.90
N ASN A 592 -2.09 26.17 -3.84
CA ASN A 592 -2.08 26.88 -2.55
C ASN A 592 -1.57 26.05 -1.37
N GLY A 593 -1.13 24.81 -1.61
CA GLY A 593 -0.55 23.94 -0.60
C GLY A 593 0.82 24.41 -0.15
N VAL A 594 1.12 24.25 1.13
CA VAL A 594 2.40 24.68 1.70
C VAL A 594 3.57 23.90 1.10
N VAL A 595 3.41 22.60 0.87
CA VAL A 595 4.50 21.75 0.37
C VAL A 595 4.86 22.10 -1.07
N PRO A 596 3.92 22.17 -2.05
CA PRO A 596 4.24 22.61 -3.41
C PRO A 596 4.83 24.02 -3.48
N LYS A 597 4.31 24.98 -2.70
CA LYS A 597 4.86 26.34 -2.63
C LYS A 597 6.31 26.35 -2.16
N LEU A 598 6.63 25.57 -1.13
CA LEU A 598 7.99 25.47 -0.62
C LEU A 598 8.92 24.73 -1.59
N GLN A 599 8.45 23.66 -2.24
CA GLN A 599 9.23 22.96 -3.28
C GLN A 599 9.61 23.92 -4.41
N LYS A 600 8.66 24.71 -4.93
CA LYS A 600 8.93 25.72 -5.95
C LYS A 600 9.91 26.80 -5.49
N LEU A 601 9.80 27.25 -4.23
CA LEU A 601 10.77 28.18 -3.66
C LEU A 601 12.16 27.56 -3.57
N MET A 602 12.27 26.30 -3.13
CA MET A 602 13.55 25.59 -3.04
C MET A 602 14.20 25.40 -4.40
N ASP A 603 13.42 25.08 -5.44
CA ASP A 603 13.91 24.98 -6.82
C ASP A 603 14.51 26.31 -7.30
N GLY A 604 13.87 27.43 -6.97
CA GLY A 604 14.40 28.77 -7.29
C GLY A 604 15.67 29.14 -6.51
N ILE A 605 15.78 28.74 -5.24
CA ILE A 605 16.97 29.01 -4.40
C ILE A 605 18.17 28.15 -4.82
N LEU A 606 17.93 26.87 -5.14
CA LEU A 606 18.95 25.86 -5.43
C LEU A 606 19.32 25.73 -6.92
N GLY A 607 18.51 26.31 -7.82
CA GLY A 607 18.77 26.28 -9.26
C GLY A 607 20.11 26.92 -9.64
N GLU A 608 20.56 26.67 -10.87
CA GLU A 608 21.85 27.14 -11.37
C GLU A 608 21.97 28.67 -11.38
N SER A 609 20.87 29.37 -11.64
CA SER A 609 20.75 30.84 -11.54
C SER A 609 20.23 31.31 -10.17
N GLY A 610 20.14 30.42 -9.20
CA GLY A 610 19.68 30.73 -7.85
C GLY A 610 20.66 31.61 -7.08
N VAL A 611 20.19 32.19 -5.98
CA VAL A 611 20.98 33.11 -5.15
C VAL A 611 22.22 32.46 -4.54
N LEU A 612 22.12 31.18 -4.14
CA LEU A 612 23.23 30.45 -3.55
C LEU A 612 24.33 30.18 -4.58
N ALA A 613 23.95 29.68 -5.77
CA ALA A 613 24.88 29.45 -6.87
C ALA A 613 25.58 30.75 -7.30
N SER A 614 24.81 31.83 -7.45
CA SER A 614 25.32 33.15 -7.82
C SER A 614 26.32 33.71 -6.80
N LYS A 615 26.03 33.57 -5.49
CA LYS A 615 26.94 34.01 -4.42
C LYS A 615 28.21 33.18 -4.38
N THR A 616 28.12 31.85 -4.49
CA THR A 616 29.29 30.98 -4.55
C THR A 616 30.19 31.33 -5.73
N LYS A 617 29.60 31.54 -6.93
CA LYS A 617 30.37 31.94 -8.11
C LYS A 617 31.08 33.29 -7.91
N GLY A 618 30.38 34.30 -7.38
CA GLY A 618 30.99 35.61 -7.14
C GLY A 618 32.15 35.57 -6.13
N LEU A 619 32.05 34.71 -5.11
CA LEU A 619 33.14 34.46 -4.16
C LEU A 619 34.33 33.73 -4.82
N GLN A 620 34.07 32.76 -5.70
CA GLN A 620 35.12 32.07 -6.47
C GLN A 620 35.83 33.02 -7.43
N ASP A 621 35.09 33.90 -8.11
CA ASP A 621 35.65 34.93 -8.99
C ASP A 621 36.53 35.90 -8.16
N SER A 622 36.08 36.31 -6.97
CA SER A 622 36.85 37.17 -6.06
C SER A 622 38.10 36.49 -5.51
N LEU A 623 38.00 35.20 -5.17
CA LEU A 623 39.13 34.37 -4.77
C LEU A 623 40.17 34.32 -5.88
N LYS A 624 39.76 34.06 -7.13
CA LYS A 624 40.65 34.04 -8.29
C LYS A 624 41.39 35.37 -8.44
N ILE A 625 40.70 36.51 -8.34
CA ILE A 625 41.33 37.83 -8.42
C ILE A 625 42.41 38.01 -7.35
N VAL A 626 42.12 37.61 -6.10
CA VAL A 626 43.09 37.72 -4.99
C VAL A 626 44.28 36.78 -5.20
N THR A 627 44.06 35.57 -5.70
CA THR A 627 45.14 34.64 -6.03
C THR A 627 46.03 35.20 -7.15
N ASP A 628 45.45 35.77 -8.20
CA ASP A 628 46.20 36.42 -9.29
C ASP A 628 47.03 37.62 -8.76
N GLN A 629 46.46 38.42 -7.84
CA GLN A 629 47.18 39.51 -7.15
C GLN A 629 48.35 39.00 -6.30
N GLN A 630 48.21 37.86 -5.61
CA GLN A 630 49.30 37.26 -4.85
C GLN A 630 50.43 36.80 -5.78
N THR A 631 50.10 36.16 -6.90
CA THR A 631 51.08 35.75 -7.91
C THR A 631 51.86 36.95 -8.45
N ALA A 632 51.16 38.03 -8.82
CA ALA A 632 51.80 39.26 -9.28
C ALA A 632 52.67 39.93 -8.19
N ALA A 633 52.19 39.95 -6.94
CA ALA A 633 52.96 40.49 -5.82
C ALA A 633 54.23 39.67 -5.53
N ASN A 634 54.15 38.34 -5.62
CA ASN A 634 55.31 37.44 -5.48
C ASN A 634 56.34 37.68 -6.58
N ALA A 635 55.91 37.82 -7.84
CA ALA A 635 56.81 38.14 -8.95
C ALA A 635 57.54 39.48 -8.71
N ARG A 636 56.81 40.52 -8.28
CA ARG A 636 57.40 41.82 -7.97
C ARG A 636 58.37 41.79 -6.79
N LEU A 637 58.09 40.98 -5.77
CA LEU A 637 59.01 40.78 -4.64
C LEU A 637 60.30 40.09 -5.08
N GLN A 638 60.23 39.20 -6.07
CA GLN A 638 61.40 38.57 -6.67
C GLN A 638 62.25 39.59 -7.43
N ASP A 639 61.64 40.43 -8.28
CA ASP A 639 62.35 41.50 -8.99
C ASP A 639 63.01 42.50 -8.01
N LEU A 640 62.32 42.82 -6.92
CA LEU A 640 62.83 43.70 -5.87
C LEU A 640 64.02 43.06 -5.14
N LYS A 641 63.97 41.75 -4.88
CA LYS A 641 65.08 40.98 -4.29
C LYS A 641 66.32 41.06 -5.17
N ASP A 642 66.16 40.87 -6.48
CA ASP A 642 67.26 40.93 -7.44
C ASP A 642 67.83 42.36 -7.54
N THR A 643 66.95 43.37 -7.54
CA THR A 643 67.35 44.78 -7.51
C THR A 643 68.16 45.13 -6.26
N TYR A 644 67.68 44.77 -5.07
CA TYR A 644 68.41 45.02 -3.83
C TYR A 644 69.73 44.27 -3.79
N THR A 645 69.76 43.01 -4.22
CA THR A 645 71.01 42.22 -4.31
C THR A 645 72.04 42.94 -5.18
N ASN A 646 71.64 43.42 -6.36
CA ASN A 646 72.52 44.19 -7.25
C ASN A 646 72.98 45.52 -6.65
N GLN A 647 72.08 46.27 -6.00
CA GLN A 647 72.42 47.55 -5.35
C GLN A 647 73.42 47.37 -4.21
N PHE A 648 73.19 46.40 -3.32
CA PHE A 648 74.08 46.13 -2.19
C PHE A 648 75.41 45.53 -2.62
N ASN A 649 75.44 44.71 -3.68
CA ASN A 649 76.70 44.25 -4.28
C ASN A 649 77.52 45.41 -4.86
N ARG A 650 76.89 46.36 -5.57
CA ARG A 650 77.57 47.58 -6.06
C ARG A 650 78.07 48.46 -4.92
N LEU A 651 77.30 48.56 -3.84
CA LEU A 651 77.72 49.27 -2.63
C LEU A 651 78.96 48.62 -2.01
N ASN A 652 78.99 47.28 -1.90
CA ASN A 652 80.17 46.54 -1.44
C ASN A 652 81.42 46.82 -2.28
N VAL A 653 81.29 46.83 -3.62
CA VAL A 653 82.40 47.19 -4.52
C VAL A 653 82.86 48.63 -4.30
N THR A 654 81.91 49.55 -4.11
CA THR A 654 82.22 50.98 -3.85
C THR A 654 82.93 51.14 -2.50
N LEU A 655 82.43 50.49 -1.45
CA LEU A 655 83.03 50.51 -0.11
C LEU A 655 84.44 49.90 -0.12
N ALA A 656 84.65 48.78 -0.81
CA ALA A 656 85.96 48.17 -0.99
C ALA A 656 86.93 49.12 -1.73
N THR A 657 86.44 49.84 -2.75
CA THR A 657 87.22 50.86 -3.48
C THR A 657 87.53 52.08 -2.61
N MET A 658 86.60 52.51 -1.74
CA MET A 658 86.83 53.60 -0.78
C MET A 658 87.84 53.19 0.29
N GLN A 659 87.78 51.96 0.79
CA GLN A 659 88.73 51.40 1.76
C GLN A 659 90.13 51.26 1.15
N SER A 660 90.25 50.80 -0.09
CA SER A 660 91.55 50.73 -0.78
C SER A 660 92.14 52.13 -1.01
N ARG A 661 91.31 53.11 -1.41
CA ARG A 661 91.72 54.52 -1.52
C ARG A 661 92.10 55.13 -0.17
N GLN A 662 91.37 54.83 0.90
CA GLN A 662 91.69 55.28 2.26
C GLN A 662 93.02 54.68 2.72
N SER A 663 93.23 53.37 2.57
CA SER A 663 94.50 52.71 2.91
C SER A 663 95.66 53.32 2.12
N TYR A 664 95.45 53.59 0.83
CA TYR A 664 96.42 54.30 -0.01
C TYR A 664 96.75 55.71 0.51
N LEU A 665 95.73 56.50 0.85
CA LEU A 665 95.90 57.84 1.42
C LEU A 665 96.58 57.81 2.80
N THR A 666 96.23 56.86 3.66
CA THR A 666 96.86 56.66 4.98
C THR A 666 98.33 56.27 4.82
N GLN A 667 98.66 55.37 3.88
CA GLN A 667 100.04 55.04 3.55
C GLN A 667 100.81 56.26 3.02
N GLN A 668 100.17 57.10 2.20
CA GLN A 668 100.78 58.32 1.68
C GLN A 668 100.99 59.39 2.77
N LEU A 669 100.03 59.58 3.67
CA LEU A 669 100.16 60.45 4.85
C LEU A 669 101.23 59.97 5.82
N ALA A 670 101.32 58.66 6.08
CA ALA A 670 102.35 58.06 6.93
C ALA A 670 103.76 58.20 6.34
N LYS A 671 103.87 58.28 5.00
CA LYS A 671 105.12 58.63 4.32
C LYS A 671 105.46 60.12 4.48
N LEU A 672 104.46 61.01 4.48
CA LEU A 672 104.63 62.44 4.76
C LEU A 672 105.01 62.73 6.22
N SER A 673 104.48 61.97 7.20
CA SER A 673 104.79 62.17 8.63
C SER A 673 106.17 61.66 9.07
N LYS A 674 106.87 60.88 8.23
CA LYS A 674 108.28 60.48 8.45
C LYS A 674 109.28 61.46 7.86
N SER A 675 108.81 62.55 7.26
CA SER A 675 109.61 63.57 6.58
C SER A 675 109.73 64.89 7.36
N SER A 676 109.36 64.91 8.65
CA SER A 676 109.39 66.10 9.51
C SER A 676 110.07 65.82 10.84
#